data_AF-A0AAN8IZM0-F1
#
_entry.id   AF-A0AAN8IZM0-F1
#
_cell.length_a   1.000
_cell.length_b   1.000
_cell.length_c   1.000
_cell.angle_alpha   90.00
_cell.angle_beta   90.00
_cell.angle_gamma   90.00
#
_symmetry.space_group_name_H-M   'P 1'
#
loop_
_entity.id
_entity.type
_entity.pdbx_description
1 polymer ?
#
loop_
_entity_poly.entity_id
_entity_poly.type
_entity_poly.pdbx_seq_one_letter_code
_entity_poly.pdbx_strand_id
1 'polypeptide(L)'
;MSSYQQMSASGQSRTMSSNANEGSNYMDLSNMPMDKQRTMMWPDQYNIDSGIHSGTTTQAPSISSKSHGDELDDEEKLMYEWSQSAGFGDGYSQNEVDDINQTLNQTRSQRVRAAMFPETLPEGVQIPSTQIHPDQPTAVQRLSEPSQMLKHAVVNLINYQDDADLATRAIPELIKLLNDEDQVVVTQAAMMVHQLSKKEASRHAIMNSPQILAALVRAMNNTDDLEITRCAAGTLHNLSHHRQGLLAIFKSGGIPALVKLLSSPVESVLFYAITTLHNLLLHQEGSKMAVRLAGGLQKMVALLQRNNNVKFLAITTDCLQILAYGNQESKLIILASGGPGELVRIMKSYTYEKLLWTTSRVLKVLSVCQSNKPAIVEAGGMQALAMHLGHQSQRLVQNCLWTLRNLSDAATKVDALEGILQVLTQLLSSNDINVITCAAGILSNLTCNNQRNKVIVCQVGGIEALVRTIMQAGDREDITEPTVCALRHLTARHPEAEMAQNAVRLHYGLPVLVKLLHPPSRWPLIKAVVGLIHNLALCPANHAPLREHGALPRIVQLLIRAHQDTQRRASVSSANGGPSLVDGVRMEDIVEGTGGALHILAREPHNRAVIRGLNCIPLFVQLLYSPIENIQRVAAGVLCELAADKEGAEIIEQEGATAPLTELLHSRNEGVATYAAAVLFRMSEDKPQDYKKRLSMELTSSLYRGDQNQAWSDPPGFDDVNQMAMGEGTREQMYQPPHHGSQGSMYSGQPDINRHGFENVPTDSMQGLELGSHPGSAYGPMDNMTELGATSGDYNLDSSMPQSENQHMSWFDTDL
;
A
#
# COMPACT_ATOMS: atom_id res chain seq x y z
N MET A 1 46.86 -22.45 -30.65
CA MET A 1 46.67 -22.91 -29.26
C MET A 1 45.32 -22.38 -28.80
N SER A 2 44.39 -23.33 -28.61
CA SER A 2 42.99 -23.26 -28.14
C SER A 2 42.12 -22.05 -28.52
N SER A 3 41.37 -22.06 -29.64
CA SER A 3 40.04 -22.70 -29.90
C SER A 3 38.85 -21.86 -29.36
N TYR A 4 38.12 -21.05 -30.16
CA TYR A 4 37.02 -21.40 -31.11
C TYR A 4 35.92 -22.29 -30.45
N GLN A 5 34.59 -22.11 -30.54
CA GLN A 5 33.76 -21.59 -31.64
C GLN A 5 32.24 -21.52 -31.27
N GLN A 6 31.57 -20.49 -31.81
CA GLN A 6 30.24 -20.40 -32.47
C GLN A 6 28.91 -21.01 -31.97
N MET A 7 27.89 -20.15 -32.19
CA MET A 7 26.47 -20.40 -32.45
C MET A 7 26.19 -21.08 -33.81
N SER A 8 25.07 -21.82 -33.91
CA SER A 8 24.07 -21.83 -35.02
C SER A 8 22.98 -22.89 -34.67
N ALA A 9 21.69 -22.55 -34.57
CA ALA A 9 20.66 -22.41 -35.63
C ALA A 9 20.55 -23.67 -36.53
N SER A 10 19.41 -24.31 -36.83
CA SER A 10 18.06 -23.83 -37.17
C SER A 10 17.09 -25.05 -37.31
N GLY A 11 15.77 -24.88 -37.18
CA GLY A 11 14.81 -25.11 -38.28
C GLY A 11 13.53 -25.80 -37.76
N GLN A 12 12.37 -25.13 -37.73
CA GLN A 12 11.31 -25.01 -38.78
C GLN A 12 10.10 -25.96 -38.59
N SER A 13 8.96 -25.35 -38.23
CA SER A 13 7.58 -25.45 -38.74
C SER A 13 6.93 -26.77 -39.19
N ARG A 14 5.72 -27.06 -38.66
CA ARG A 14 4.44 -27.45 -39.35
C ARG A 14 3.37 -27.91 -38.32
N THR A 15 2.29 -27.16 -38.05
CA THR A 15 0.92 -27.15 -38.61
C THR A 15 -0.05 -28.31 -38.24
N MET A 16 -1.22 -27.89 -37.73
CA MET A 16 -2.61 -28.39 -37.92
C MET A 16 -3.28 -29.39 -36.92
N SER A 17 -4.21 -28.83 -36.13
CA SER A 17 -5.65 -29.19 -35.98
C SER A 17 -6.10 -30.57 -35.45
N SER A 18 -6.84 -30.59 -34.32
CA SER A 18 -8.31 -30.87 -34.27
C SER A 18 -8.86 -30.97 -32.83
N ASN A 19 -10.14 -30.61 -32.69
CA ASN A 19 -10.96 -30.45 -31.46
C ASN A 19 -11.28 -31.77 -30.71
N ALA A 20 -11.44 -31.70 -29.38
CA ALA A 20 -12.73 -31.72 -28.67
C ALA A 20 -12.69 -32.33 -27.24
N ASN A 21 -13.20 -31.53 -26.29
CA ASN A 21 -13.93 -31.83 -25.04
C ASN A 21 -13.33 -32.54 -23.81
N GLU A 22 -13.62 -31.88 -22.67
CA GLU A 22 -13.92 -32.39 -21.32
C GLU A 22 -12.80 -32.56 -20.27
N GLY A 23 -12.85 -31.68 -19.25
CA GLY A 23 -12.83 -32.10 -17.84
C GLY A 23 -11.53 -31.94 -17.03
N SER A 24 -11.56 -30.98 -16.10
CA SER A 24 -10.79 -30.90 -14.83
C SER A 24 -9.31 -30.48 -14.84
N ASN A 25 -9.08 -29.32 -14.20
CA ASN A 25 -7.79 -28.75 -13.83
C ASN A 25 -6.97 -29.69 -12.92
N TYR A 26 -5.79 -30.12 -13.38
CA TYR A 26 -4.70 -30.58 -12.53
C TYR A 26 -3.88 -29.37 -12.06
N MET A 27 -3.65 -29.24 -10.74
CA MET A 27 -2.68 -28.28 -10.20
C MET A 27 -1.25 -28.76 -10.47
N ASP A 28 -0.41 -27.83 -10.97
CA ASP A 28 1.03 -27.95 -11.11
C ASP A 28 1.71 -28.13 -9.73
N LEU A 29 2.44 -29.24 -9.55
CA LEU A 29 2.99 -29.73 -8.28
C LEU A 29 4.44 -29.31 -8.01
N SER A 30 4.98 -28.37 -8.78
CA SER A 30 6.40 -28.06 -8.77
C SER A 30 6.91 -27.21 -7.58
N ASN A 31 6.06 -26.82 -6.61
CA ASN A 31 6.43 -25.87 -5.55
C ASN A 31 5.96 -26.18 -4.11
N MET A 32 5.77 -27.45 -3.72
CA MET A 32 5.46 -27.80 -2.31
C MET A 32 6.66 -28.40 -1.53
N PRO A 33 6.73 -28.20 -0.20
CA PRO A 33 7.71 -28.87 0.67
C PRO A 33 7.51 -30.40 0.68
N MET A 34 8.62 -31.15 0.60
CA MET A 34 8.69 -32.62 0.48
C MET A 34 7.82 -33.42 1.46
N ASP A 35 7.56 -32.91 2.67
CA ASP A 35 6.79 -33.61 3.70
C ASP A 35 5.29 -33.71 3.37
N LYS A 36 4.74 -32.76 2.61
CA LYS A 36 3.33 -32.80 2.16
C LYS A 36 3.14 -33.69 0.93
N GLN A 37 4.20 -33.93 0.15
CA GLN A 37 4.17 -34.79 -1.03
C GLN A 37 4.09 -36.28 -0.62
N ARG A 38 4.71 -36.66 0.50
CA ARG A 38 4.64 -38.01 1.08
C ARG A 38 3.27 -38.37 1.68
N THR A 39 2.55 -37.39 2.22
CA THR A 39 1.27 -37.65 2.90
C THR A 39 0.11 -37.89 1.93
N MET A 40 0.19 -37.37 0.69
CA MET A 40 -0.86 -37.53 -0.33
C MET A 40 -0.76 -38.82 -1.16
N MET A 41 0.32 -39.61 -1.05
CA MET A 41 0.44 -40.93 -1.70
C MET A 41 -0.15 -42.09 -0.88
N TRP A 42 -0.73 -41.82 0.29
CA TRP A 42 -1.22 -42.86 1.21
C TRP A 42 -2.63 -43.44 0.95
N PRO A 43 -3.53 -42.96 0.06
CA PRO A 43 -4.86 -43.58 -0.04
C PRO A 43 -4.96 -44.86 -0.89
N ASP A 44 -4.04 -45.14 -1.82
CA ASP A 44 -4.33 -46.07 -2.93
C ASP A 44 -3.85 -47.52 -2.74
N GLN A 45 -3.60 -47.97 -1.51
CA GLN A 45 -3.17 -49.35 -1.31
C GLN A 45 -3.73 -50.00 -0.05
N TYR A 46 -5.06 -50.11 0.00
CA TYR A 46 -5.71 -51.19 0.74
C TYR A 46 -6.90 -51.75 -0.04
N ASN A 47 -6.69 -52.92 -0.63
CA ASN A 47 -7.73 -53.91 -0.84
C ASN A 47 -7.08 -55.30 -0.70
N ILE A 48 -7.26 -55.90 0.48
CA ILE A 48 -7.50 -57.32 0.80
C ILE A 48 -7.11 -57.55 2.28
N ASP A 49 -8.15 -57.40 3.10
CA ASP A 49 -8.61 -58.28 4.17
C ASP A 49 -7.62 -59.12 5.01
N SER A 50 -7.61 -58.75 6.30
CA SER A 50 -7.56 -59.53 7.55
C SER A 50 -6.89 -60.91 7.59
N GLY A 51 -5.81 -60.99 8.37
CA GLY A 51 -5.22 -62.27 8.79
C GLY A 51 -4.35 -62.15 10.03
N ILE A 52 -4.91 -61.73 11.17
CA ILE A 52 -4.30 -62.07 12.46
C ILE A 52 -4.42 -63.59 12.61
N HIS A 53 -3.33 -64.32 12.35
CA HIS A 53 -3.11 -65.65 12.92
C HIS A 53 -1.95 -65.53 13.90
N SER A 54 -2.30 -65.44 15.18
CA SER A 54 -1.40 -65.70 16.29
C SER A 54 -0.84 -67.11 16.16
N GLY A 55 0.48 -67.24 16.11
CA GLY A 55 1.18 -68.52 16.18
C GLY A 55 1.93 -68.87 14.91
N THR A 56 3.22 -68.56 14.85
CA THR A 56 4.17 -69.29 14.01
C THR A 56 5.57 -69.16 14.59
N THR A 57 5.95 -70.22 15.31
CA THR A 57 7.31 -70.58 15.68
C THR A 57 8.20 -70.57 14.44
N THR A 58 9.31 -69.83 14.46
CA THR A 58 10.27 -69.83 13.34
C THR A 58 11.06 -71.15 13.36
N GLN A 59 10.63 -72.13 12.57
CA GLN A 59 11.38 -73.36 12.29
C GLN A 59 12.37 -73.07 11.15
N ALA A 60 13.66 -73.36 11.39
CA ALA A 60 14.72 -73.31 10.39
C ALA A 60 14.67 -74.55 9.47
N PRO A 61 15.11 -74.48 8.21
CA PRO A 61 15.11 -75.65 7.34
C PRO A 61 16.30 -76.57 7.66
N SER A 62 16.00 -77.80 8.08
CA SER A 62 16.96 -78.90 8.18
C SER A 62 16.98 -79.66 6.85
N ILE A 63 18.16 -79.80 6.25
CA ILE A 63 18.39 -80.59 5.04
C ILE A 63 18.46 -82.08 5.45
N SER A 64 17.49 -82.87 4.98
CA SER A 64 17.50 -84.33 5.07
C SER A 64 17.01 -84.89 3.73
N SER A 65 17.85 -85.71 3.11
CA SER A 65 17.71 -86.29 1.78
C SER A 65 16.98 -87.64 1.80
N LYS A 66 16.18 -87.94 0.78
CA LYS A 66 15.93 -89.32 0.30
C LYS A 66 15.28 -89.39 -1.10
N SER A 67 15.96 -90.15 -1.98
CA SER A 67 15.50 -90.93 -3.17
C SER A 67 14.88 -90.18 -4.36
N HIS A 68 15.11 -90.44 -5.65
CA HIS A 68 15.76 -91.46 -6.51
C HIS A 68 15.97 -90.72 -7.87
N GLY A 69 16.87 -91.02 -8.81
CA GLY A 69 17.82 -92.08 -9.07
C GLY A 69 18.46 -91.81 -10.45
N ASP A 70 19.62 -92.42 -10.67
CA ASP A 70 20.28 -92.74 -11.95
C ASP A 70 20.81 -91.60 -12.84
N GLU A 71 22.13 -91.36 -12.76
CA GLU A 71 23.11 -91.62 -13.84
C GLU A 71 24.53 -91.28 -13.32
N LEU A 72 25.35 -92.33 -13.18
CA LEU A 72 26.79 -92.52 -13.53
C LEU A 72 27.61 -91.24 -13.83
N ASP A 73 28.89 -91.08 -13.55
CA ASP A 73 30.00 -91.74 -12.85
C ASP A 73 31.16 -90.70 -12.98
N ASP A 74 32.27 -90.86 -12.27
CA ASP A 74 33.54 -90.12 -12.45
C ASP A 74 33.72 -88.72 -11.81
N GLU A 75 33.61 -88.61 -10.49
CA GLU A 75 34.48 -87.70 -9.71
C GLU A 75 35.10 -88.37 -8.46
N GLU A 76 35.21 -89.70 -8.51
CA GLU A 76 35.86 -90.52 -7.48
C GLU A 76 37.39 -90.49 -7.66
N LYS A 77 38.01 -89.29 -7.62
CA LYS A 77 39.48 -89.16 -7.57
C LYS A 77 40.09 -87.86 -7.06
N LEU A 78 39.31 -86.98 -6.42
CA LEU A 78 39.84 -85.76 -5.76
C LEU A 78 39.46 -85.63 -4.26
N MET A 79 38.88 -86.68 -3.67
CA MET A 79 38.73 -86.86 -2.21
C MET A 79 39.82 -87.76 -1.62
N TYR A 80 41.09 -87.49 -1.94
CA TYR A 80 42.23 -88.22 -1.37
C TYR A 80 43.48 -87.33 -1.21
N GLU A 81 43.34 -86.06 -0.81
CA GLU A 81 44.52 -85.27 -0.39
C GLU A 81 44.26 -84.05 0.51
N TRP A 82 43.20 -84.02 1.33
CA TRP A 82 43.08 -83.04 2.44
C TRP A 82 42.71 -83.68 3.78
N SER A 83 43.22 -84.90 3.99
CA SER A 83 43.28 -85.56 5.30
C SER A 83 44.73 -85.82 5.71
N GLN A 84 45.57 -84.79 5.82
CA GLN A 84 46.87 -84.91 6.48
C GLN A 84 47.50 -83.56 6.84
N SER A 85 46.99 -82.93 7.91
CA SER A 85 47.80 -82.26 8.93
C SER A 85 46.87 -81.64 9.99
N ALA A 86 47.10 -82.04 11.24
CA ALA A 86 46.43 -81.57 12.46
C ALA A 86 44.96 -81.99 12.64
N GLY A 87 44.80 -83.19 13.19
CA GLY A 87 43.79 -83.56 14.20
C GLY A 87 42.35 -83.06 14.02
N PHE A 88 41.46 -83.98 13.63
CA PHE A 88 40.09 -83.93 14.14
C PHE A 88 40.13 -83.94 15.68
N GLY A 89 39.77 -82.82 16.29
CA GLY A 89 39.13 -82.78 17.59
C GLY A 89 37.64 -82.52 17.35
N ASP A 90 36.81 -83.46 17.78
CA ASP A 90 35.35 -83.52 17.82
C ASP A 90 34.53 -82.54 16.96
N GLY A 91 33.75 -83.10 16.02
CA GLY A 91 32.56 -82.43 15.52
C GLY A 91 31.62 -82.18 16.70
N TYR A 92 31.21 -80.92 16.89
CA TYR A 92 30.35 -80.48 17.98
C TYR A 92 29.22 -81.49 18.22
N SER A 93 29.11 -81.97 19.46
CA SER A 93 27.96 -82.77 19.88
C SER A 93 26.68 -81.97 19.68
N GLN A 94 25.55 -82.65 19.47
CA GLN A 94 24.24 -81.99 19.32
C GLN A 94 23.96 -81.01 20.49
N ASN A 95 24.43 -81.34 21.70
CA ASN A 95 24.35 -80.48 22.88
C ASN A 95 25.24 -79.22 22.77
N GLU A 96 26.44 -79.31 22.20
CA GLU A 96 27.31 -78.15 21.99
C GLU A 96 26.80 -77.25 20.85
N VAL A 97 26.17 -77.82 19.82
CA VAL A 97 25.48 -77.04 18.78
C VAL A 97 24.28 -76.30 19.38
N ASP A 98 23.53 -76.94 20.28
CA ASP A 98 22.42 -76.31 21.00
C ASP A 98 22.89 -75.21 21.96
N ASP A 99 24.00 -75.40 22.68
CA ASP A 99 24.61 -74.37 23.55
C ASP A 99 25.14 -73.17 22.76
N ILE A 100 25.75 -73.40 21.59
CA ILE A 100 26.21 -72.33 20.68
C ILE A 100 25.00 -71.55 20.12
N ASN A 101 23.92 -72.25 19.73
CA ASN A 101 22.69 -71.62 19.29
C ASN A 101 22.00 -70.82 20.41
N GLN A 102 22.01 -71.31 21.65
CA GLN A 102 21.53 -70.53 22.81
C GLN A 102 22.36 -69.26 23.01
N THR A 103 23.69 -69.36 22.91
CA THR A 103 24.62 -68.23 23.08
C THR A 103 24.46 -67.19 21.95
N LEU A 104 24.23 -67.64 20.71
CA LEU A 104 23.91 -66.77 19.56
C LEU A 104 22.55 -66.09 19.69
N ASN A 105 21.54 -66.80 20.20
CA ASN A 105 20.22 -66.22 20.48
C ASN A 105 20.26 -65.21 21.63
N GLN A 106 21.06 -65.45 22.67
CA GLN A 106 21.30 -64.50 23.75
C GLN A 106 22.01 -63.23 23.26
N THR A 107 23.08 -63.35 22.47
CA THR A 107 23.79 -62.19 21.88
C THR A 107 22.96 -61.45 20.83
N ARG A 108 22.12 -62.14 20.04
CA ARG A 108 21.15 -61.51 19.13
C ARG A 108 20.11 -60.69 19.91
N SER A 109 19.56 -61.25 20.99
CA SER A 109 18.58 -60.57 21.85
C SER A 109 19.20 -59.35 22.54
N GLN A 110 20.45 -59.46 23.00
CA GLN A 110 21.21 -58.34 23.56
C GLN A 110 21.49 -57.25 22.53
N ARG A 111 21.83 -57.60 21.27
CA ARG A 111 22.00 -56.63 20.18
C ARG A 111 20.73 -55.85 19.88
N VAL A 112 19.60 -56.55 19.77
CA VAL A 112 18.29 -55.90 19.58
C VAL A 112 17.97 -55.01 20.77
N ARG A 113 18.17 -55.49 22.00
CA ARG A 113 17.96 -54.72 23.21
C ARG A 113 18.86 -53.47 23.29
N ALA A 114 20.13 -53.58 22.92
CA ALA A 114 21.07 -52.45 22.87
C ALA A 114 20.65 -51.37 21.88
N ALA A 115 20.14 -51.80 20.73
CA ALA A 115 19.74 -50.90 19.66
C ALA A 115 18.40 -50.21 19.96
N MET A 116 17.43 -50.93 20.53
CA MET A 116 16.07 -50.44 20.72
C MET A 116 15.82 -49.85 22.12
N PHE A 117 16.46 -50.41 23.16
CA PHE A 117 16.28 -50.12 24.58
C PHE A 117 17.62 -50.16 25.34
N PRO A 118 18.60 -49.32 24.98
CA PRO A 118 19.96 -49.38 25.55
C PRO A 118 20.01 -49.31 27.08
N GLU A 119 19.07 -48.59 27.70
CA GLU A 119 18.94 -48.46 29.16
C GLU A 119 18.60 -49.76 29.90
N THR A 120 18.12 -50.79 29.18
CA THR A 120 17.78 -52.09 29.78
C THR A 120 18.99 -53.02 29.88
N LEU A 121 20.17 -52.54 29.48
CA LEU A 121 21.43 -53.26 29.60
C LEU A 121 22.25 -52.74 30.78
N PRO A 122 22.92 -53.63 31.53
CA PRO A 122 23.91 -53.24 32.52
C PRO A 122 25.03 -52.39 31.91
N GLU A 123 25.53 -51.39 32.64
CA GLU A 123 26.67 -50.58 32.20
C GLU A 123 27.91 -51.46 31.94
N GLY A 124 28.56 -51.26 30.79
CA GLY A 124 29.80 -51.95 30.43
C GLY A 124 29.65 -53.26 29.65
N VAL A 125 28.43 -53.67 29.27
CA VAL A 125 28.23 -54.88 28.44
C VAL A 125 28.72 -54.63 27.01
N GLN A 126 29.83 -55.28 26.64
CA GLN A 126 30.36 -55.28 25.27
C GLN A 126 29.59 -56.29 24.41
N ILE A 127 28.90 -55.78 23.38
CA ILE A 127 28.09 -56.61 22.49
C ILE A 127 28.81 -56.73 21.14
N PRO A 128 29.18 -57.95 20.70
CA PRO A 128 29.87 -58.16 19.43
C PRO A 128 29.02 -57.71 18.24
N SER A 129 29.61 -56.91 17.35
CA SER A 129 28.97 -56.46 16.11
C SER A 129 28.82 -57.62 15.12
N THR A 130 27.65 -57.71 14.46
CA THR A 130 27.41 -58.62 13.33
C THR A 130 27.55 -57.92 11.98
N GLN A 131 28.12 -56.71 11.98
CA GLN A 131 28.29 -55.92 10.76
C GLN A 131 29.46 -56.51 9.95
N ILE A 132 29.13 -57.13 8.82
CA ILE A 132 30.11 -57.75 7.91
C ILE A 132 30.79 -56.68 7.03
N HIS A 133 30.02 -55.66 6.62
CA HIS A 133 30.50 -54.55 5.81
C HIS A 133 30.26 -53.20 6.53
N PRO A 134 31.29 -52.35 6.70
CA PRO A 134 31.15 -51.04 7.35
C PRO A 134 30.09 -50.14 6.69
N ASP A 135 29.88 -50.32 5.38
CA ASP A 135 29.03 -49.45 4.56
C ASP A 135 27.55 -49.89 4.52
N GLN A 136 27.21 -51.01 5.15
CA GLN A 136 25.85 -51.55 5.14
C GLN A 136 25.31 -51.74 6.56
N PRO A 137 24.31 -50.94 6.99
CA PRO A 137 23.72 -51.10 8.31
C PRO A 137 22.88 -52.39 8.36
N THR A 138 23.07 -53.14 9.44
CA THR A 138 22.27 -54.33 9.74
C THR A 138 20.78 -53.97 9.90
N ALA A 139 19.87 -54.94 9.77
CA ALA A 139 18.44 -54.71 9.99
C ALA A 139 18.13 -54.14 11.39
N VAL A 140 18.91 -54.54 12.41
CA VAL A 140 18.78 -54.03 13.79
C VAL A 140 19.21 -52.56 13.89
N GLN A 141 20.29 -52.17 13.22
CA GLN A 141 20.71 -50.75 13.14
C GLN A 141 19.73 -49.89 12.34
N ARG A 142 19.05 -50.45 11.32
CA ARG A 142 18.01 -49.73 10.57
C ARG A 142 16.72 -49.53 11.37
N LEU A 143 16.41 -50.45 12.30
CA LEU A 143 15.20 -50.40 13.11
C LEU A 143 15.39 -49.69 14.48
N SER A 144 16.62 -49.38 14.88
CA SER A 144 16.95 -48.75 16.16
C SER A 144 16.28 -47.39 16.32
N GLU A 145 16.51 -46.48 15.36
CA GLU A 145 15.96 -45.12 15.38
C GLU A 145 14.42 -45.12 15.33
N PRO A 146 13.75 -45.83 14.40
CA PRO A 146 12.28 -45.93 14.41
C PRO A 146 11.69 -46.47 15.72
N SER A 147 12.36 -47.43 16.36
CA SER A 147 11.86 -48.04 17.60
C SER A 147 12.09 -47.15 18.82
N GLN A 148 13.21 -46.43 18.86
CA GLN A 148 13.42 -45.39 19.86
C GLN A 148 12.41 -44.25 19.69
N MET A 149 12.13 -43.81 18.46
CA MET A 149 11.07 -42.82 18.21
C MET A 149 9.70 -43.31 18.70
N LEU A 150 9.35 -44.57 18.44
CA LEU A 150 8.11 -45.17 18.93
C LEU A 150 8.06 -45.22 20.47
N LYS A 151 9.15 -45.64 21.11
CA LYS A 151 9.26 -45.62 22.58
C LYS A 151 9.05 -44.21 23.14
N HIS A 152 9.73 -43.20 22.59
CA HIS A 152 9.57 -41.81 23.03
C HIS A 152 8.14 -41.31 22.79
N ALA A 153 7.51 -41.68 21.67
CA ALA A 153 6.11 -41.34 21.41
C ALA A 153 5.16 -41.97 22.44
N VAL A 154 5.37 -43.23 22.82
CA VAL A 154 4.59 -43.91 23.87
C VAL A 154 4.79 -43.24 25.23
N VAL A 155 6.03 -42.95 25.63
CA VAL A 155 6.31 -42.25 26.89
C VAL A 155 5.68 -40.86 26.92
N ASN A 156 5.79 -40.10 25.83
CA ASN A 156 5.18 -38.79 25.72
C ASN A 156 3.65 -38.87 25.80
N LEU A 157 3.04 -39.90 25.22
CA LEU A 157 1.58 -40.11 25.27
C LEU A 157 1.12 -40.44 26.70
N ILE A 158 1.84 -41.32 27.41
CA ILE A 158 1.56 -41.64 28.81
C ILE A 158 1.65 -40.38 29.68
N ASN A 159 2.78 -39.68 29.59
CA ASN A 159 2.98 -38.44 30.36
C ASN A 159 1.96 -37.36 30.02
N TYR A 160 1.52 -37.27 28.76
CA TYR A 160 0.48 -36.35 28.33
C TYR A 160 -0.85 -36.68 29.00
N GLN A 161 -1.25 -37.95 29.03
CA GLN A 161 -2.48 -38.38 29.68
C GLN A 161 -2.44 -38.09 31.19
N ASP A 162 -1.34 -38.45 31.86
CA ASP A 162 -1.16 -38.22 33.29
C ASP A 162 -1.19 -36.72 33.65
N ASP A 163 -0.50 -35.88 32.87
CA ASP A 163 -0.50 -34.42 33.08
C ASP A 163 -1.85 -33.76 32.78
N ALA A 164 -2.64 -34.32 31.84
CA ALA A 164 -4.00 -33.86 31.54
C ALA A 164 -4.97 -34.22 32.67
N ASP A 165 -4.91 -35.45 33.17
CA ASP A 165 -5.77 -35.94 34.24
C ASP A 165 -5.46 -35.23 35.57
N LEU A 166 -4.17 -35.05 35.88
CA LEU A 166 -3.72 -34.31 37.04
C LEU A 166 -4.23 -32.86 37.00
N ALA A 167 -4.09 -32.18 35.86
CA ALA A 167 -4.56 -30.82 35.72
C ALA A 167 -6.09 -30.71 35.84
N THR A 168 -6.83 -31.62 35.22
CA THR A 168 -8.30 -31.66 35.29
C THR A 168 -8.79 -31.82 36.74
N ARG A 169 -8.11 -32.65 37.54
CA ARG A 169 -8.42 -32.81 38.98
C ARG A 169 -8.00 -31.62 39.82
N ALA A 170 -6.89 -30.95 39.48
CA ALA A 170 -6.36 -29.82 40.25
C ALA A 170 -7.09 -28.49 39.99
N ILE A 171 -7.65 -28.29 38.79
CA ILE A 171 -8.30 -27.03 38.37
C ILE A 171 -9.40 -26.55 39.33
N PRO A 172 -10.34 -27.38 39.82
CA PRO A 172 -11.38 -26.92 40.75
C PRO A 172 -10.83 -26.34 42.06
N GLU A 173 -9.77 -26.94 42.61
CA GLU A 173 -9.14 -26.43 43.83
C GLU A 173 -8.33 -25.15 43.55
N LEU A 174 -7.61 -25.09 42.42
CA LEU A 174 -6.90 -23.88 42.01
C LEU A 174 -7.87 -22.71 41.77
N ILE A 175 -9.09 -22.96 41.29
CA ILE A 175 -10.13 -21.92 41.18
C ILE A 175 -10.49 -21.39 42.56
N LYS A 176 -10.68 -22.24 43.57
CA LYS A 176 -10.99 -21.78 44.94
C LYS A 176 -9.85 -20.92 45.48
N LEU A 177 -8.60 -21.40 45.36
CA LEU A 177 -7.41 -20.70 45.86
C LEU A 177 -7.18 -19.35 45.14
N LEU A 178 -7.53 -19.24 43.86
CA LEU A 178 -7.47 -17.96 43.12
C LEU A 178 -8.53 -16.95 43.56
N ASN A 179 -9.62 -17.39 44.20
CA ASN A 179 -10.65 -16.51 44.75
C ASN A 179 -10.55 -16.37 46.28
N ASP A 180 -9.42 -16.78 46.86
CA ASP A 180 -9.15 -16.61 48.29
C ASP A 180 -8.99 -15.12 48.65
N GLU A 181 -9.26 -14.77 49.91
CA GLU A 181 -9.08 -13.42 50.42
C GLU A 181 -7.61 -13.13 50.72
N ASP A 182 -6.83 -14.16 51.09
CA ASP A 182 -5.40 -14.05 51.35
C ASP A 182 -4.60 -13.96 50.04
N GLN A 183 -4.00 -12.79 49.80
CA GLN A 183 -3.18 -12.54 48.61
C GLN A 183 -2.01 -13.53 48.50
N VAL A 184 -1.44 -14.01 49.61
CA VAL A 184 -0.34 -14.99 49.56
C VAL A 184 -0.81 -16.30 48.96
N VAL A 185 -2.04 -16.73 49.30
CA VAL A 185 -2.67 -17.94 48.73
C VAL A 185 -2.94 -17.75 47.24
N VAL A 186 -3.47 -16.58 46.86
CA VAL A 186 -3.71 -16.24 45.45
C VAL A 186 -2.40 -16.23 44.64
N THR A 187 -1.31 -15.71 45.21
CA THR A 187 0.03 -15.75 44.58
C THR A 187 0.50 -17.16 44.32
N GLN A 188 0.42 -18.05 45.32
CA GLN A 188 0.80 -19.46 45.14
C GLN A 188 -0.06 -20.14 44.09
N ALA A 189 -1.38 -19.91 44.11
CA ALA A 189 -2.30 -20.47 43.12
C ALA A 189 -1.96 -19.98 41.69
N ALA A 190 -1.73 -18.68 41.52
CA ALA A 190 -1.35 -18.09 40.23
C ALA A 190 -0.01 -18.66 39.71
N MET A 191 0.97 -18.88 40.59
CA MET A 191 2.24 -19.53 40.24
C MET A 191 2.02 -20.97 39.77
N MET A 192 1.21 -21.76 40.50
CA MET A 192 0.90 -23.15 40.12
C MET A 192 0.20 -23.22 38.76
N VAL A 193 -0.81 -22.37 38.53
CA VAL A 193 -1.52 -22.31 37.25
C VAL A 193 -0.56 -21.89 36.12
N HIS A 194 0.34 -20.95 36.38
CA HIS A 194 1.37 -20.57 35.42
C HIS A 194 2.30 -21.73 35.07
N GLN A 195 2.73 -22.55 36.04
CA GLN A 195 3.54 -23.74 35.75
C GLN A 195 2.77 -24.78 34.95
N LEU A 196 1.50 -25.04 35.29
CA LEU A 196 0.64 -25.94 34.51
C LEU A 196 0.48 -25.45 33.07
N SER A 197 0.35 -24.14 32.84
CA SER A 197 0.22 -23.59 31.49
C SER A 197 1.42 -23.86 30.58
N LYS A 198 2.61 -24.18 31.13
CA LYS A 198 3.80 -24.52 30.34
C LYS A 198 3.72 -25.92 29.73
N LYS A 199 3.01 -26.85 30.39
CA LYS A 199 2.79 -28.23 29.93
C LYS A 199 1.63 -28.28 28.95
N GLU A 200 1.80 -28.91 27.79
CA GLU A 200 0.79 -28.91 26.72
C GLU A 200 -0.53 -29.57 27.15
N ALA A 201 -0.47 -30.73 27.79
CA ALA A 201 -1.63 -31.45 28.33
C ALA A 201 -2.43 -30.60 29.32
N SER A 202 -1.76 -30.07 30.35
CA SER A 202 -2.37 -29.25 31.37
C SER A 202 -2.90 -27.91 30.81
N ARG A 203 -2.25 -27.36 29.78
CA ARG A 203 -2.73 -26.16 29.08
C ARG A 203 -4.11 -26.38 28.47
N HIS A 204 -4.35 -27.53 27.83
CA HIS A 204 -5.66 -27.87 27.26
C HIS A 204 -6.74 -27.97 28.36
N ALA A 205 -6.40 -28.59 29.49
CA ALA A 205 -7.31 -28.64 30.65
C ALA A 205 -7.69 -27.21 31.14
N ILE A 206 -6.72 -26.30 31.24
CA ILE A 206 -6.98 -24.89 31.63
C ILE A 206 -7.88 -24.19 30.60
N MET A 207 -7.61 -24.34 29.30
CA MET A 207 -8.41 -23.72 28.22
C MET A 207 -9.85 -24.26 28.17
N ASN A 208 -10.09 -25.48 28.65
CA ASN A 208 -11.40 -26.10 28.77
C ASN A 208 -12.20 -25.61 29.99
N SER A 209 -11.60 -24.85 30.90
CA SER A 209 -12.29 -24.31 32.09
C SER A 209 -12.45 -22.79 32.00
N PRO A 210 -13.64 -22.27 31.63
CA PRO A 210 -13.90 -20.84 31.66
C PRO A 210 -13.74 -20.23 33.06
N GLN A 211 -14.04 -21.00 34.11
CA GLN A 211 -14.02 -20.52 35.49
C GLN A 211 -12.62 -20.18 35.98
N ILE A 212 -11.61 -20.99 35.63
CA ILE A 212 -10.22 -20.69 36.02
C ILE A 212 -9.69 -19.44 35.32
N LEU A 213 -10.08 -19.20 34.05
CA LEU A 213 -9.72 -17.97 33.36
C LEU A 213 -10.40 -16.75 33.94
N ALA A 214 -11.70 -16.86 34.27
CA ALA A 214 -12.41 -15.78 34.96
C ALA A 214 -11.78 -15.49 36.33
N ALA A 215 -11.36 -16.52 37.08
CA ALA A 215 -10.66 -16.36 38.36
C ALA A 215 -9.30 -15.67 38.18
N LEU A 216 -8.49 -16.10 37.20
CA LEU A 216 -7.21 -15.45 36.87
C LEU A 216 -7.38 -13.99 36.44
N VAL A 217 -8.38 -13.70 35.59
CA VAL A 217 -8.68 -12.34 35.12
C VAL A 217 -9.16 -11.45 36.26
N ARG A 218 -9.91 -11.99 37.23
CA ARG A 218 -10.27 -11.25 38.46
C ARG A 218 -9.05 -11.03 39.35
N ALA A 219 -8.26 -12.06 39.61
CA ALA A 219 -7.06 -11.98 40.44
C ALA A 219 -6.09 -10.91 39.92
N MET A 220 -5.82 -10.88 38.60
CA MET A 220 -4.95 -9.86 38.00
C MET A 220 -5.53 -8.44 38.02
N ASN A 221 -6.85 -8.28 38.13
CA ASN A 221 -7.50 -6.97 38.14
C ASN A 221 -7.58 -6.35 39.55
N ASN A 222 -7.63 -7.20 40.57
CA ASN A 222 -7.92 -6.84 41.96
C ASN A 222 -6.70 -6.90 42.89
N THR A 223 -5.51 -7.08 42.34
CA THR A 223 -4.26 -7.17 43.12
C THR A 223 -3.29 -6.06 42.75
N ASP A 224 -2.50 -5.62 43.72
CA ASP A 224 -1.30 -4.80 43.52
C ASP A 224 -0.02 -5.65 43.49
N ASP A 225 -0.13 -6.97 43.71
CA ASP A 225 1.01 -7.89 43.65
C ASP A 225 1.45 -8.10 42.19
N LEU A 226 2.68 -7.66 41.93
CA LEU A 226 3.33 -7.76 40.62
C LEU A 226 3.57 -9.21 40.22
N GLU A 227 3.75 -10.12 41.16
CA GLU A 227 3.98 -11.54 40.90
C GLU A 227 2.69 -12.25 40.45
N ILE A 228 1.55 -11.99 41.11
CA ILE A 228 0.23 -12.46 40.64
C ILE A 228 0.00 -11.96 39.22
N THR A 229 0.22 -10.66 39.00
CA THR A 229 0.02 -10.03 37.70
C THR A 229 0.89 -10.67 36.62
N ARG A 230 2.17 -10.91 36.93
CA ARG A 230 3.14 -11.52 36.02
C ARG A 230 2.79 -12.98 35.70
N CYS A 231 2.42 -13.77 36.71
CA CYS A 231 2.02 -15.17 36.54
C CYS A 231 0.71 -15.29 35.76
N ALA A 232 -0.29 -14.45 36.06
CA ALA A 232 -1.55 -14.41 35.33
C ALA A 232 -1.32 -14.00 33.87
N ALA A 233 -0.62 -12.90 33.61
CA ALA A 233 -0.31 -12.45 32.25
C ALA A 233 0.49 -13.49 31.46
N GLY A 234 1.50 -14.10 32.09
CA GLY A 234 2.29 -15.19 31.49
C GLY A 234 1.46 -16.44 31.20
N THR A 235 0.47 -16.75 32.05
CA THR A 235 -0.51 -17.81 31.79
C THR A 235 -1.33 -17.48 30.55
N LEU A 236 -1.99 -16.32 30.49
CA LEU A 236 -2.79 -15.91 29.33
C LEU A 236 -1.96 -15.89 28.04
N HIS A 237 -0.70 -15.46 28.12
CA HIS A 237 0.24 -15.56 27.01
C HIS A 237 0.42 -16.99 26.51
N ASN A 238 0.69 -17.95 27.40
CA ASN A 238 0.85 -19.35 27.04
C ASN A 238 -0.41 -19.95 26.38
N LEU A 239 -1.59 -19.54 26.85
CA LEU A 239 -2.87 -19.97 26.27
C LEU A 239 -3.14 -19.34 24.90
N SER A 240 -2.69 -18.10 24.67
CA SER A 240 -2.95 -17.35 23.42
C SER A 240 -2.33 -17.96 22.16
N HIS A 241 -1.41 -18.93 22.32
CA HIS A 241 -0.85 -19.70 21.21
C HIS A 241 -1.84 -20.72 20.62
N HIS A 242 -3.02 -20.88 21.22
CA HIS A 242 -4.04 -21.84 20.82
C HIS A 242 -5.36 -21.14 20.51
N ARG A 243 -6.05 -21.54 19.44
CA ARG A 243 -7.35 -20.97 19.05
C ARG A 243 -8.37 -21.03 20.19
N GLN A 244 -8.41 -22.14 20.90
CA GLN A 244 -9.30 -22.30 22.04
C GLN A 244 -8.93 -21.37 23.20
N GLY A 245 -7.63 -21.23 23.50
CA GLY A 245 -7.15 -20.31 24.52
C GLY A 245 -7.50 -18.86 24.19
N LEU A 246 -7.35 -18.43 22.94
CA LEU A 246 -7.76 -17.11 22.47
C LEU A 246 -9.26 -16.85 22.70
N LEU A 247 -10.11 -17.80 22.32
CA LEU A 247 -11.56 -17.71 22.52
C LEU A 247 -11.91 -17.64 24.01
N ALA A 248 -11.24 -18.45 24.83
CA ALA A 248 -11.47 -18.52 26.26
C ALA A 248 -11.03 -17.23 26.97
N ILE A 249 -9.89 -16.64 26.60
CA ILE A 249 -9.44 -15.31 27.07
C ILE A 249 -10.46 -14.24 26.67
N PHE A 250 -10.92 -14.26 25.42
CA PHE A 250 -11.88 -13.29 24.90
C PHE A 250 -13.20 -13.33 25.67
N LYS A 251 -13.79 -14.52 25.84
CA LYS A 251 -15.06 -14.72 26.56
C LYS A 251 -14.97 -14.41 28.05
N SER A 252 -13.78 -14.53 28.65
CA SER A 252 -13.56 -14.28 30.08
C SER A 252 -13.31 -12.80 30.43
N GLY A 253 -13.46 -11.88 29.48
CA GLY A 253 -13.15 -10.46 29.70
C GLY A 253 -11.66 -10.17 29.81
N GLY A 254 -10.80 -11.00 29.22
CA GLY A 254 -9.34 -10.85 29.31
C GLY A 254 -8.81 -9.62 28.59
N ILE A 255 -9.48 -9.13 27.53
CA ILE A 255 -9.00 -7.97 26.75
C ILE A 255 -8.91 -6.69 27.60
N PRO A 256 -9.98 -6.24 28.30
CA PRO A 256 -9.89 -5.08 29.18
C PRO A 256 -8.78 -5.20 30.24
N ALA A 257 -8.61 -6.40 30.81
CA ALA A 257 -7.56 -6.66 31.81
C ALA A 257 -6.15 -6.54 31.21
N LEU A 258 -5.91 -7.15 30.05
CA LEU A 258 -4.65 -7.04 29.31
C LEU A 258 -4.36 -5.59 28.89
N VAL A 259 -5.38 -4.83 28.49
CA VAL A 259 -5.24 -3.41 28.17
C VAL A 259 -4.87 -2.59 29.41
N LYS A 260 -5.46 -2.87 30.59
CA LYS A 260 -5.05 -2.26 31.86
C LYS A 260 -3.56 -2.51 32.15
N LEU A 261 -3.07 -3.72 31.89
CA LEU A 261 -1.66 -4.09 32.09
C LEU A 261 -0.67 -3.34 31.20
N LEU A 262 -1.09 -2.73 30.09
CA LEU A 262 -0.22 -1.89 29.26
C LEU A 262 0.29 -0.63 29.99
N SER A 263 -0.24 -0.34 31.19
CA SER A 263 0.25 0.74 32.05
C SER A 263 1.22 0.26 33.15
N SER A 264 1.49 -1.05 33.23
CA SER A 264 2.39 -1.64 34.24
C SER A 264 3.82 -1.10 34.12
N PRO A 265 4.52 -0.86 35.25
CA PRO A 265 5.94 -0.50 35.24
C PRO A 265 6.86 -1.70 34.96
N VAL A 266 6.33 -2.94 34.97
CA VAL A 266 7.13 -4.16 34.85
C VAL A 266 7.24 -4.60 33.39
N GLU A 267 8.46 -4.65 32.85
CA GLU A 267 8.70 -4.98 31.43
C GLU A 267 8.18 -6.36 31.03
N SER A 268 8.36 -7.38 31.88
CA SER A 268 7.87 -8.73 31.60
C SER A 268 6.33 -8.80 31.52
N VAL A 269 5.63 -8.04 32.36
CA VAL A 269 4.17 -7.90 32.33
C VAL A 269 3.72 -7.20 31.05
N LEU A 270 4.37 -6.09 30.69
CA LEU A 270 4.10 -5.38 29.43
C LEU A 270 4.29 -6.31 28.22
N PHE A 271 5.37 -7.08 28.20
CA PHE A 271 5.69 -8.00 27.11
C PHE A 271 4.63 -9.10 26.98
N TYR A 272 4.23 -9.73 28.08
CA TYR A 272 3.14 -10.71 28.05
C TYR A 272 1.82 -10.08 27.61
N ALA A 273 1.47 -8.90 28.15
CA ALA A 273 0.24 -8.22 27.81
C ALA A 273 0.16 -7.86 26.32
N ILE A 274 1.17 -7.20 25.77
CA ILE A 274 1.17 -6.76 24.38
C ILE A 274 1.21 -7.95 23.41
N THR A 275 1.97 -9.01 23.73
CA THR A 275 2.05 -10.20 22.86
C THR A 275 0.75 -11.00 22.87
N THR A 276 0.08 -11.08 24.02
CA THR A 276 -1.24 -11.72 24.13
C THR A 276 -2.29 -10.94 23.34
N LEU A 277 -2.29 -9.60 23.44
CA LEU A 277 -3.16 -8.74 22.64
C LEU A 277 -2.87 -8.88 21.14
N HIS A 278 -1.59 -8.97 20.74
CA HIS A 278 -1.21 -9.18 19.35
C HIS A 278 -1.78 -10.48 18.79
N ASN A 279 -1.63 -11.59 19.52
CA ASN A 279 -2.22 -12.88 19.13
C ASN A 279 -3.75 -12.81 19.00
N LEU A 280 -4.43 -12.13 19.93
CA LEU A 280 -5.87 -11.89 19.86
C LEU A 280 -6.25 -11.06 18.62
N LEU A 281 -5.52 -9.98 18.32
CA LEU A 281 -5.78 -9.12 17.16
C LEU A 281 -5.59 -9.82 15.82
N LEU A 282 -4.67 -10.79 15.77
CA LEU A 282 -4.39 -11.59 14.57
C LEU A 282 -5.40 -12.72 14.36
N HIS A 283 -5.80 -13.41 15.43
CA HIS A 283 -6.43 -14.74 15.31
C HIS A 283 -7.79 -14.88 15.99
N GLN A 284 -8.23 -13.89 16.79
CA GLN A 284 -9.53 -13.92 17.46
C GLN A 284 -10.48 -12.89 16.85
N GLU A 285 -11.56 -13.36 16.23
CA GLU A 285 -12.63 -12.50 15.74
C GLU A 285 -13.28 -11.70 16.86
N GLY A 286 -13.68 -10.46 16.56
CA GLY A 286 -14.24 -9.52 17.55
C GLY A 286 -13.21 -8.83 18.45
N SER A 287 -11.97 -9.32 18.53
CA SER A 287 -10.94 -8.76 19.42
C SER A 287 -10.60 -7.30 19.09
N LYS A 288 -10.55 -6.93 17.80
CA LYS A 288 -10.24 -5.56 17.35
C LYS A 288 -11.22 -4.54 17.96
N MET A 289 -12.51 -4.85 17.95
CA MET A 289 -13.52 -3.96 18.54
C MET A 289 -13.36 -3.90 20.06
N ALA A 290 -13.19 -5.04 20.73
CA ALA A 290 -13.00 -5.09 22.18
C ALA A 290 -11.77 -4.30 22.64
N VAL A 291 -10.64 -4.35 21.91
CA VAL A 291 -9.44 -3.58 22.23
C VAL A 291 -9.67 -2.08 22.06
N ARG A 292 -10.44 -1.65 21.05
CA ARG A 292 -10.82 -0.24 20.85
C ARG A 292 -11.66 0.27 22.02
N LEU A 293 -12.72 -0.45 22.37
CA LEU A 293 -13.62 -0.09 23.48
C LEU A 293 -12.90 -0.05 24.84
N ALA A 294 -11.88 -0.89 25.02
CA ALA A 294 -11.05 -0.89 26.23
C ALA A 294 -10.03 0.26 26.30
N GLY A 295 -9.95 1.13 25.28
CA GLY A 295 -8.96 2.22 25.24
C GLY A 295 -7.53 1.74 24.95
N GLY A 296 -7.39 0.62 24.23
CA GLY A 296 -6.09 0.01 23.93
C GLY A 296 -5.19 0.90 23.06
N LEU A 297 -5.76 1.65 22.12
CA LEU A 297 -5.01 2.51 21.19
C LEU A 297 -4.19 3.58 21.92
N GLN A 298 -4.82 4.30 22.85
CA GLN A 298 -4.19 5.38 23.62
C GLN A 298 -3.01 4.84 24.44
N LYS A 299 -3.20 3.68 25.09
CA LYS A 299 -2.13 3.03 25.86
C LYS A 299 -1.00 2.52 24.97
N MET A 300 -1.30 1.94 23.81
CA MET A 300 -0.29 1.49 22.85
C MET A 300 0.54 2.66 22.29
N VAL A 301 -0.08 3.82 22.01
CA VAL A 301 0.66 5.01 21.57
C VAL A 301 1.58 5.53 22.68
N ALA A 302 1.09 5.61 23.92
CA ALA A 302 1.91 6.02 25.07
C ALA A 302 3.13 5.10 25.30
N LEU A 303 3.03 3.81 24.97
CA LEU A 303 4.12 2.85 25.06
C LEU A 303 5.25 3.10 24.05
N LEU A 304 4.98 3.77 22.93
CA LEU A 304 6.01 4.12 21.94
C LEU A 304 7.09 5.04 22.52
N GLN A 305 6.72 5.92 23.47
CA GLN A 305 7.63 6.84 24.15
C GLN A 305 8.45 6.17 25.26
N ARG A 306 7.83 5.22 25.96
CA ARG A 306 8.32 4.72 27.25
C ARG A 306 9.26 3.53 27.15
N ASN A 307 9.32 2.86 25.99
CA ASN A 307 10.08 1.63 25.84
C ASN A 307 11.03 1.68 24.64
N ASN A 308 12.31 1.40 24.86
CA ASN A 308 13.35 1.40 23.82
C ASN A 308 13.65 0.01 23.25
N ASN A 309 12.96 -1.03 23.74
CA ASN A 309 13.14 -2.39 23.26
C ASN A 309 12.53 -2.55 21.86
N VAL A 310 13.39 -2.69 20.86
CA VAL A 310 12.99 -2.71 19.44
C VAL A 310 12.04 -3.85 19.09
N LYS A 311 12.12 -5.00 19.79
CA LYS A 311 11.20 -6.14 19.56
C LYS A 311 9.82 -5.85 20.14
N PHE A 312 9.77 -5.22 21.32
CA PHE A 312 8.53 -4.79 21.96
C PHE A 312 7.82 -3.71 21.12
N LEU A 313 8.57 -2.70 20.67
CA LEU A 313 8.03 -1.65 19.80
C LEU A 313 7.47 -2.24 18.50
N ALA A 314 8.15 -3.22 17.89
CA ALA A 314 7.67 -3.84 16.65
C ALA A 314 6.32 -4.57 16.82
N ILE A 315 6.08 -5.20 17.99
CA ILE A 315 4.79 -5.82 18.30
C ILE A 315 3.73 -4.73 18.53
N THR A 316 4.10 -3.67 19.25
CA THR A 316 3.20 -2.55 19.58
C THR A 316 2.74 -1.81 18.32
N THR A 317 3.66 -1.49 17.40
CA THR A 317 3.33 -0.83 16.14
C THR A 317 2.52 -1.74 15.22
N ASP A 318 2.77 -3.06 15.20
CA ASP A 318 1.93 -3.99 14.44
C ASP A 318 0.50 -4.07 15.01
N CYS A 319 0.32 -4.02 16.35
CA CYS A 319 -1.00 -3.90 16.96
C CYS A 319 -1.73 -2.61 16.51
N LEU A 320 -1.04 -1.47 16.52
CA LEU A 320 -1.58 -0.20 16.03
C LEU A 320 -1.97 -0.30 14.54
N GLN A 321 -1.15 -0.96 13.72
CA GLN A 321 -1.44 -1.17 12.31
C GLN A 321 -2.72 -1.98 12.10
N ILE A 322 -2.88 -3.10 12.82
CA ILE A 322 -4.05 -3.98 12.72
C ILE A 322 -5.33 -3.25 13.15
N LEU A 323 -5.25 -2.42 14.20
CA LEU A 323 -6.38 -1.65 14.71
C LEU A 323 -6.74 -0.46 13.81
N ALA A 324 -5.77 0.19 13.18
CA ALA A 324 -6.00 1.36 12.32
C ALA A 324 -6.47 0.99 10.91
N TYR A 325 -6.11 -0.20 10.42
CA TYR A 325 -6.43 -0.62 9.05
C TYR A 325 -7.96 -0.67 8.83
N GLY A 326 -8.42 0.10 7.83
CA GLY A 326 -9.84 0.18 7.48
C GLY A 326 -10.76 0.83 8.52
N ASN A 327 -10.22 1.49 9.57
CA ASN A 327 -11.04 2.06 10.64
C ASN A 327 -10.69 3.53 10.91
N GLN A 328 -11.58 4.45 10.50
CA GLN A 328 -11.34 5.90 10.58
C GLN A 328 -11.22 6.41 12.03
N GLU A 329 -12.07 5.92 12.94
CA GLU A 329 -12.04 6.28 14.36
C GLU A 329 -10.69 5.94 15.01
N SER A 330 -10.15 4.75 14.75
CA SER A 330 -8.84 4.33 15.27
C SER A 330 -7.71 5.26 14.79
N LYS A 331 -7.76 5.70 13.52
CA LYS A 331 -6.78 6.66 12.99
C LYS A 331 -6.86 8.01 13.71
N LEU A 332 -8.07 8.48 14.04
CA LEU A 332 -8.28 9.74 14.78
C LEU A 332 -7.83 9.62 16.25
N ILE A 333 -8.06 8.48 16.90
CA ILE A 333 -7.57 8.23 18.26
C ILE A 333 -6.04 8.22 18.30
N ILE A 334 -5.39 7.57 17.31
CA ILE A 334 -3.93 7.57 17.20
C ILE A 334 -3.41 9.01 17.01
N LEU A 335 -4.06 9.81 16.17
CA LEU A 335 -3.74 11.23 15.98
C LEU A 335 -3.84 12.02 17.30
N ALA A 336 -4.99 11.93 17.97
CA ALA A 336 -5.25 12.64 19.23
C ALA A 336 -4.28 12.22 20.36
N SER A 337 -3.71 11.02 20.26
CA SER A 337 -2.71 10.51 21.21
C SER A 337 -1.26 10.90 20.87
N GLY A 338 -1.03 11.71 19.82
CA GLY A 338 0.32 12.10 19.38
C GLY A 338 1.06 11.04 18.57
N GLY A 339 0.35 10.04 18.04
CA GLY A 339 0.92 8.92 17.30
C GLY A 339 1.83 9.29 16.12
N PRO A 340 1.46 10.24 15.24
CA PRO A 340 2.32 10.65 14.12
C PRO A 340 3.73 11.06 14.53
N GLY A 341 3.86 11.89 15.58
CA GLY A 341 5.16 12.35 16.07
C GLY A 341 6.05 11.20 16.54
N GLU A 342 5.49 10.27 17.33
CA GLU A 342 6.24 9.13 17.84
C GLU A 342 6.64 8.11 16.76
N LEU A 343 5.73 7.83 15.82
CA LEU A 343 6.03 6.94 14.70
C LEU A 343 7.15 7.53 13.82
N VAL A 344 7.11 8.84 13.57
CA VAL A 344 8.17 9.54 12.83
C VAL A 344 9.49 9.54 13.61
N ARG A 345 9.45 9.73 14.94
CA ARG A 345 10.66 9.60 15.78
C ARG A 345 11.26 8.20 15.67
N ILE A 346 10.45 7.14 15.72
CA ILE A 346 10.94 5.76 15.55
C ILE A 346 11.65 5.59 14.20
N MET A 347 11.07 6.11 13.11
CA MET A 347 11.70 6.06 11.79
C MET A 347 13.04 6.84 11.76
N LYS A 348 13.21 7.89 12.55
CA LYS A 348 14.47 8.65 12.63
C LYS A 348 15.52 8.01 13.55
N SER A 349 15.10 7.27 14.58
CA SER A 349 15.97 6.88 15.70
C SER A 349 16.47 5.43 15.68
N TYR A 350 15.83 4.52 14.95
CA TYR A 350 16.16 3.09 15.00
C TYR A 350 16.59 2.53 13.64
N THR A 351 17.31 1.41 13.68
CA THR A 351 17.79 0.68 12.50
C THR A 351 17.27 -0.76 12.42
N TYR A 352 16.55 -1.23 13.44
CA TYR A 352 15.99 -2.59 13.45
C TYR A 352 14.91 -2.73 12.38
N GLU A 353 15.21 -3.48 11.32
CA GLU A 353 14.39 -3.57 10.11
C GLU A 353 12.92 -3.91 10.40
N LYS A 354 12.66 -4.89 11.28
CA LYS A 354 11.27 -5.31 11.58
C LYS A 354 10.48 -4.19 12.26
N LEU A 355 11.13 -3.37 13.09
CA LEU A 355 10.50 -2.20 13.71
C LEU A 355 10.23 -1.10 12.66
N LEU A 356 11.22 -0.79 11.80
CA LEU A 356 11.03 0.18 10.73
C LEU A 356 9.91 -0.24 9.76
N TRP A 357 9.85 -1.52 9.43
CA TRP A 357 8.83 -2.06 8.54
C TRP A 357 7.43 -2.02 9.17
N THR A 358 7.27 -2.44 10.43
CA THR A 358 5.98 -2.35 11.12
C THR A 358 5.54 -0.90 11.33
N THR A 359 6.46 -0.01 11.69
CA THR A 359 6.19 1.44 11.85
C THR A 359 5.78 2.11 10.55
N SER A 360 6.49 1.84 9.45
CA SER A 360 6.13 2.37 8.13
C SER A 360 4.77 1.86 7.64
N ARG A 361 4.37 0.63 8.01
CA ARG A 361 3.01 0.14 7.74
C ARG A 361 1.94 0.92 8.50
N VAL A 362 2.19 1.32 9.76
CA VAL A 362 1.27 2.22 10.48
C VAL A 362 1.17 3.55 9.76
N LEU A 363 2.31 4.18 9.46
CA LEU A 363 2.34 5.47 8.75
C LEU A 363 1.62 5.41 7.40
N LYS A 364 1.74 4.30 6.65
CA LYS A 364 0.98 4.08 5.41
C LYS A 364 -0.53 4.07 5.63
N VAL A 365 -1.01 3.42 6.68
CA VAL A 365 -2.45 3.39 7.01
C VAL A 365 -2.96 4.76 7.46
N LEU A 366 -2.12 5.53 8.12
CA LEU A 366 -2.45 6.88 8.57
C LEU A 366 -2.36 7.91 7.44
N SER A 367 -1.47 7.73 6.44
CA SER A 367 -1.24 8.71 5.37
C SER A 367 -2.43 8.89 4.41
N VAL A 368 -3.34 7.92 4.35
CA VAL A 368 -4.60 8.04 3.60
C VAL A 368 -5.70 8.77 4.38
N CYS A 369 -5.49 9.13 5.65
CA CYS A 369 -6.45 9.91 6.44
C CYS A 369 -6.14 11.40 6.35
N GLN A 370 -7.12 12.19 5.90
CA GLN A 370 -6.96 13.63 5.68
C GLN A 370 -6.49 14.40 6.93
N SER A 371 -6.89 13.97 8.13
CA SER A 371 -6.46 14.60 9.40
C SER A 371 -5.05 14.16 9.84
N ASN A 372 -4.65 12.91 9.56
CA ASN A 372 -3.33 12.40 9.95
C ASN A 372 -2.23 12.86 8.99
N LYS A 373 -2.55 12.98 7.70
CA LYS A 373 -1.61 13.39 6.65
C LYS A 373 -0.81 14.66 7.01
N PRO A 374 -1.43 15.82 7.35
CA PRO A 374 -0.67 17.02 7.74
C PRO A 374 0.15 16.81 9.01
N ALA A 375 -0.37 16.11 10.02
CA ALA A 375 0.37 15.86 11.26
C ALA A 375 1.63 15.01 11.05
N ILE A 376 1.60 14.03 10.13
CA ILE A 376 2.79 13.25 9.76
C ILE A 376 3.80 14.14 9.02
N VAL A 377 3.32 15.01 8.13
CA VAL A 377 4.17 15.95 7.39
C VAL A 377 4.85 16.94 8.33
N GLU A 378 4.11 17.57 9.25
CA GLU A 378 4.59 18.52 10.25
C GLU A 378 5.62 17.90 11.21
N ALA A 379 5.46 16.61 11.55
CA ALA A 379 6.46 15.87 12.35
C ALA A 379 7.78 15.60 11.59
N GLY A 380 7.88 15.98 10.31
CA GLY A 380 9.00 15.69 9.41
C GLY A 380 9.00 14.25 8.92
N GLY A 381 7.81 13.69 8.66
CA GLY A 381 7.63 12.33 8.17
C GLY A 381 8.22 12.11 6.77
N MET A 382 8.20 13.13 5.91
CA MET A 382 8.80 13.06 4.58
C MET A 382 10.29 12.74 4.66
N GLN A 383 11.04 13.50 5.46
CA GLN A 383 12.48 13.31 5.67
C GLN A 383 12.76 11.96 6.34
N ALA A 384 11.97 11.60 7.36
CA ALA A 384 12.16 10.34 8.10
C ALA A 384 11.98 9.09 7.22
N LEU A 385 10.95 9.08 6.36
CA LEU A 385 10.71 7.96 5.45
C LEU A 385 11.79 7.89 4.36
N ALA A 386 12.25 9.04 3.86
CA ALA A 386 13.25 9.14 2.81
C ALA A 386 14.62 8.56 3.23
N MET A 387 14.98 8.61 4.52
CA MET A 387 16.20 8.01 5.06
C MET A 387 16.33 6.51 4.75
N HIS A 388 15.20 5.83 4.54
CA HIS A 388 15.16 4.37 4.37
C HIS A 388 15.02 3.92 2.92
N LEU A 389 15.05 4.84 1.95
CA LEU A 389 14.91 4.49 0.52
C LEU A 389 16.11 3.74 -0.06
N GLY A 390 17.28 3.82 0.58
CA GLY A 390 18.47 3.03 0.24
C GLY A 390 18.64 1.75 1.04
N HIS A 391 17.64 1.33 1.82
CA HIS A 391 17.75 0.16 2.69
C HIS A 391 17.69 -1.17 1.92
N GLN A 392 18.38 -2.22 2.38
CA GLN A 392 18.43 -3.53 1.71
C GLN A 392 17.06 -4.24 1.66
N SER A 393 16.21 -3.98 2.66
CA SER A 393 14.85 -4.52 2.75
C SER A 393 13.89 -3.85 1.78
N GLN A 394 13.57 -4.55 0.69
CA GLN A 394 12.63 -4.06 -0.34
C GLN A 394 11.24 -3.78 0.21
N ARG A 395 10.74 -4.61 1.14
CA ARG A 395 9.43 -4.39 1.77
C ARG A 395 9.38 -3.10 2.59
N LEU A 396 10.50 -2.67 3.18
CA LEU A 396 10.59 -1.40 3.89
C LEU A 396 10.59 -0.24 2.89
N VAL A 397 11.49 -0.29 1.89
CA VAL A 397 11.60 0.73 0.84
C VAL A 397 10.25 0.96 0.18
N GLN A 398 9.54 -0.10 -0.20
CA GLN A 398 8.23 -0.01 -0.85
C GLN A 398 7.16 0.61 0.06
N ASN A 399 7.12 0.27 1.36
CA ASN A 399 6.18 0.92 2.29
C ASN A 399 6.52 2.39 2.52
N CYS A 400 7.79 2.76 2.56
CA CYS A 400 8.21 4.16 2.62
C CYS A 400 7.75 4.92 1.36
N LEU A 401 7.93 4.35 0.17
CA LEU A 401 7.51 4.96 -1.10
C LEU A 401 5.99 5.14 -1.20
N TRP A 402 5.21 4.11 -0.85
CA TRP A 402 3.74 4.25 -0.80
C TRP A 402 3.30 5.34 0.18
N THR A 403 3.95 5.41 1.34
CA THR A 403 3.63 6.42 2.35
C THR A 403 4.00 7.81 1.85
N LEU A 404 5.22 8.00 1.31
CA LEU A 404 5.67 9.27 0.73
C LEU A 404 4.75 9.75 -0.39
N ARG A 405 4.26 8.85 -1.24
CA ARG A 405 3.31 9.19 -2.31
C ARG A 405 1.98 9.71 -1.77
N ASN A 406 1.49 9.14 -0.68
CA ASN A 406 0.24 9.58 -0.05
C ASN A 406 0.38 10.90 0.72
N LEU A 407 1.59 11.25 1.16
CA LEU A 407 1.88 12.48 1.89
C LEU A 407 2.28 13.65 0.96
N SER A 408 2.75 13.36 -0.25
CA SER A 408 3.43 14.34 -1.10
C SER A 408 2.54 15.47 -1.63
N ASP A 409 1.23 15.25 -1.73
CA ASP A 409 0.24 16.28 -2.08
C ASP A 409 0.08 17.34 -0.97
N ALA A 410 0.21 16.92 0.30
CA ALA A 410 0.21 17.84 1.44
C ALA A 410 1.60 18.43 1.75
N ALA A 411 2.67 17.81 1.24
CA ALA A 411 4.06 18.22 1.51
C ALA A 411 4.61 19.29 0.55
N THR A 412 3.76 19.93 -0.27
CA THR A 412 4.19 20.90 -1.28
C THR A 412 4.84 22.17 -0.71
N LYS A 413 4.67 22.45 0.58
CA LYS A 413 5.26 23.62 1.28
C LYS A 413 6.37 23.26 2.26
N VAL A 414 6.81 21.99 2.28
CA VAL A 414 7.85 21.53 3.21
C VAL A 414 9.23 21.95 2.70
N ASP A 415 10.04 22.52 3.58
CA ASP A 415 11.44 22.85 3.31
C ASP A 415 12.37 21.62 3.43
N ALA A 416 13.62 21.78 2.99
CA ALA A 416 14.67 20.76 3.13
C ALA A 416 14.34 19.43 2.43
N LEU A 417 13.78 19.48 1.22
CA LEU A 417 13.44 18.31 0.41
C LEU A 417 14.53 17.97 -0.64
N GLU A 418 15.62 18.73 -0.72
CA GLU A 418 16.68 18.61 -1.74
C GLU A 418 17.19 17.17 -1.86
N GLY A 419 17.59 16.57 -0.73
CA GLY A 419 18.09 15.19 -0.71
C GLY A 419 17.03 14.16 -1.10
N ILE A 420 15.76 14.40 -0.77
CA ILE A 420 14.65 13.51 -1.13
C ILE A 420 14.42 13.56 -2.65
N LEU A 421 14.36 14.76 -3.23
CA LEU A 421 14.18 14.95 -4.67
C LEU A 421 15.33 14.31 -5.48
N GLN A 422 16.56 14.41 -4.98
CA GLN A 422 17.72 13.76 -5.59
C GLN A 422 17.59 12.22 -5.56
N VAL A 423 17.26 11.64 -4.40
CA VAL A 423 17.07 10.18 -4.27
C VAL A 423 15.91 9.70 -5.14
N LEU A 424 14.77 10.40 -5.16
CA LEU A 424 13.63 10.05 -6.01
C LEU A 424 13.99 10.08 -7.50
N THR A 425 14.78 11.07 -7.93
CA THR A 425 15.28 11.15 -9.31
C THR A 425 16.19 9.96 -9.65
N GLN A 426 17.02 9.51 -8.71
CA GLN A 426 17.84 8.30 -8.89
C GLN A 426 16.97 7.04 -8.97
N LEU A 427 15.92 6.93 -8.15
CA LEU A 427 15.02 5.77 -8.13
C LEU A 427 14.26 5.55 -9.45
N LEU A 428 14.16 6.58 -10.32
CA LEU A 428 13.60 6.44 -11.67
C LEU A 428 14.41 5.51 -12.59
N SER A 429 15.67 5.17 -12.24
CA SER A 429 16.49 4.19 -12.96
C SER A 429 16.39 2.76 -12.39
N SER A 430 15.53 2.53 -11.40
CA SER A 430 15.27 1.21 -10.84
C SER A 430 14.68 0.26 -11.90
N ASN A 431 14.89 -1.05 -11.71
CA ASN A 431 14.22 -2.09 -12.50
C ASN A 431 12.87 -2.50 -11.90
N ASP A 432 12.53 -2.02 -10.68
CA ASP A 432 11.26 -2.30 -10.03
C ASP A 432 10.20 -1.28 -10.44
N ILE A 433 9.16 -1.78 -11.12
CA ILE A 433 8.00 -1.01 -11.61
C ILE A 433 7.33 -0.22 -10.50
N ASN A 434 7.16 -0.82 -9.31
CA ASN A 434 6.49 -0.17 -8.19
C ASN A 434 7.33 0.99 -7.64
N VAL A 435 8.65 0.83 -7.63
CA VAL A 435 9.58 1.89 -7.21
C VAL A 435 9.53 3.07 -8.18
N ILE A 436 9.62 2.81 -9.48
CA ILE A 436 9.54 3.84 -10.53
C ILE A 436 8.20 4.59 -10.45
N THR A 437 7.10 3.84 -10.37
CA THR A 437 5.74 4.39 -10.29
C THR A 437 5.57 5.31 -9.08
N CYS A 438 6.06 4.89 -7.92
CA CYS A 438 6.00 5.72 -6.72
C CYS A 438 6.92 6.94 -6.83
N ALA A 439 8.15 6.78 -7.31
CA ALA A 439 9.10 7.88 -7.48
C ALA A 439 8.55 8.96 -8.42
N ALA A 440 8.00 8.56 -9.58
CA ALA A 440 7.35 9.46 -10.52
C ALA A 440 6.14 10.18 -9.90
N GLY A 441 5.28 9.44 -9.18
CA GLY A 441 4.12 10.03 -8.49
C GLY A 441 4.51 11.04 -7.41
N ILE A 442 5.53 10.74 -6.61
CA ILE A 442 6.03 11.65 -5.57
C ILE A 442 6.62 12.91 -6.22
N LEU A 443 7.45 12.77 -7.25
CA LEU A 443 8.03 13.90 -7.98
C LEU A 443 6.94 14.77 -8.63
N SER A 444 5.92 14.16 -9.22
CA SER A 444 4.77 14.88 -9.79
C SER A 444 4.10 15.78 -8.75
N ASN A 445 3.78 15.24 -7.57
CA ASN A 445 3.13 16.00 -6.50
C ASN A 445 4.04 17.10 -5.95
N LEU A 446 5.29 16.78 -5.63
CA LEU A 446 6.23 17.74 -5.02
C LEU A 446 6.66 18.88 -5.96
N THR A 447 6.60 18.67 -7.27
CA THR A 447 6.88 19.71 -8.28
C THR A 447 5.66 20.56 -8.61
N CYS A 448 4.45 20.14 -8.21
CA CYS A 448 3.23 20.89 -8.46
C CYS A 448 3.25 22.23 -7.70
N ASN A 449 3.18 23.35 -8.45
CA ASN A 449 3.16 24.72 -7.93
C ASN A 449 4.26 25.07 -6.92
N ASN A 450 5.41 24.39 -6.95
CA ASN A 450 6.56 24.70 -6.12
C ASN A 450 7.79 25.02 -6.98
N GLN A 451 8.12 26.31 -7.09
CA GLN A 451 9.25 26.80 -7.90
C GLN A 451 10.60 26.24 -7.44
N ARG A 452 10.84 26.13 -6.13
CA ARG A 452 12.09 25.63 -5.56
C ARG A 452 12.30 24.16 -5.92
N ASN A 453 11.30 23.31 -5.68
CA ASN A 453 11.37 21.88 -5.99
C ASN A 453 11.57 21.63 -7.48
N LYS A 454 10.92 22.42 -8.35
CA LYS A 454 11.11 22.33 -9.80
C LYS A 454 12.57 22.58 -10.20
N VAL A 455 13.16 23.67 -9.69
CA VAL A 455 14.57 24.02 -9.94
C VAL A 455 15.50 22.90 -9.47
N ILE A 456 15.30 22.39 -8.25
CA ILE A 456 16.14 21.30 -7.72
C ILE A 456 16.07 20.06 -8.62
N VAL A 457 14.87 19.63 -9.00
CA VAL A 457 14.69 18.45 -9.86
C VAL A 457 15.34 18.66 -11.23
N CYS A 458 15.29 19.87 -11.80
CA CYS A 458 16.00 20.21 -13.03
C CYS A 458 17.53 20.08 -12.86
N GLN A 459 18.09 20.62 -11.77
CA GLN A 459 19.53 20.62 -11.48
C GLN A 459 20.11 19.21 -11.24
N VAL A 460 19.33 18.28 -10.69
CA VAL A 460 19.76 16.89 -10.46
C VAL A 460 19.51 15.96 -11.66
N GLY A 461 19.25 16.51 -12.86
CA GLY A 461 19.06 15.72 -14.08
C GLY A 461 17.67 15.08 -14.21
N GLY A 462 16.66 15.62 -13.51
CA GLY A 462 15.31 15.06 -13.49
C GLY A 462 14.62 15.02 -14.85
N ILE A 463 14.92 15.97 -15.75
CA ILE A 463 14.31 15.98 -17.11
C ILE A 463 14.76 14.75 -17.91
N GLU A 464 16.06 14.46 -17.96
CA GLU A 464 16.59 13.27 -18.63
C GLU A 464 16.00 12.00 -18.02
N ALA A 465 15.99 11.92 -16.68
CA ALA A 465 15.48 10.75 -15.98
C ALA A 465 14.01 10.48 -16.30
N LEU A 466 13.15 11.50 -16.25
CA LEU A 466 11.72 11.38 -16.55
C LEU A 466 11.49 11.04 -18.04
N VAL A 467 12.24 11.63 -18.98
CA VAL A 467 12.13 11.28 -20.41
C VAL A 467 12.51 9.82 -20.64
N ARG A 468 13.61 9.35 -20.06
CA ARG A 468 14.02 7.94 -20.11
C ARG A 468 12.96 7.02 -19.51
N THR A 469 12.36 7.40 -18.38
CA THR A 469 11.27 6.64 -17.75
C THR A 469 10.06 6.50 -18.68
N ILE A 470 9.66 7.57 -19.38
CA ILE A 470 8.56 7.49 -20.38
C ILE A 470 8.91 6.51 -21.51
N MET A 471 10.13 6.61 -22.04
CA MET A 471 10.59 5.73 -23.14
C MET A 471 10.60 4.25 -22.73
N GLN A 472 10.96 3.95 -21.48
CA GLN A 472 10.99 2.58 -20.95
C GLN A 472 9.61 2.07 -20.49
N ALA A 473 8.72 2.96 -20.06
CA ALA A 473 7.38 2.60 -19.61
C ALA A 473 6.52 2.04 -20.75
N GLY A 474 6.65 2.58 -21.97
CA GLY A 474 5.80 2.19 -23.09
C GLY A 474 4.35 2.59 -22.84
N ASP A 475 3.42 1.65 -22.93
CA ASP A 475 1.98 1.90 -22.78
C ASP A 475 1.48 1.75 -21.31
N ARG A 476 2.41 1.65 -20.35
CA ARG A 476 2.13 1.55 -18.91
C ARG A 476 1.78 2.92 -18.30
N GLU A 477 0.49 3.24 -18.30
CA GLU A 477 -0.01 4.55 -17.88
C GLU A 477 0.17 4.86 -16.40
N ASP A 478 0.22 3.84 -15.56
CA ASP A 478 0.58 3.93 -14.14
C ASP A 478 1.95 4.59 -13.93
N ILE A 479 2.86 4.45 -14.90
CA ILE A 479 4.15 5.15 -14.93
C ILE A 479 4.09 6.42 -15.79
N THR A 480 3.58 6.36 -17.02
CA THR A 480 3.70 7.49 -17.95
C THR A 480 2.88 8.70 -17.50
N GLU A 481 1.69 8.52 -16.92
CA GLU A 481 0.85 9.63 -16.45
C GLU A 481 1.53 10.48 -15.38
N PRO A 482 2.00 9.94 -14.23
CA PRO A 482 2.70 10.75 -13.23
C PRO A 482 4.01 11.32 -13.77
N THR A 483 4.72 10.59 -14.64
CA THR A 483 5.98 11.06 -15.24
C THR A 483 5.77 12.25 -16.17
N VAL A 484 4.73 12.22 -17.00
CA VAL A 484 4.33 13.34 -17.87
C VAL A 484 3.83 14.52 -17.04
N CYS A 485 3.08 14.28 -15.96
CA CYS A 485 2.66 15.34 -15.05
C CYS A 485 3.86 16.05 -14.41
N ALA A 486 4.87 15.31 -13.95
CA ALA A 486 6.11 15.89 -13.44
C ALA A 486 6.82 16.75 -14.50
N LEU A 487 6.99 16.26 -15.74
CA LEU A 487 7.56 17.05 -16.83
C LEU A 487 6.72 18.30 -17.15
N ARG A 488 5.39 18.21 -17.10
CA ARG A 488 4.51 19.37 -17.28
C ARG A 488 4.77 20.43 -16.21
N HIS A 489 4.95 20.02 -14.95
CA HIS A 489 5.26 20.97 -13.87
C HIS A 489 6.65 21.60 -14.05
N LEU A 490 7.65 20.80 -14.44
CA LEU A 490 9.03 21.22 -14.64
C LEU A 490 9.25 22.08 -15.89
N THR A 491 8.27 22.20 -16.80
CA THR A 491 8.40 22.99 -18.03
C THR A 491 7.71 24.36 -17.94
N ALA A 492 7.24 24.77 -16.75
CA ALA A 492 6.54 26.05 -16.58
C ALA A 492 6.69 26.68 -15.19
N ARG A 493 6.63 28.02 -15.15
CA ARG A 493 6.52 28.85 -13.93
C ARG A 493 7.67 28.66 -12.93
N HIS A 494 8.91 28.66 -13.43
CA HIS A 494 10.15 28.74 -12.65
C HIS A 494 11.33 29.18 -13.55
N PRO A 495 12.48 29.59 -13.00
CA PRO A 495 13.57 30.22 -13.76
C PRO A 495 14.23 29.27 -14.78
N GLU A 496 14.22 27.96 -14.51
CA GLU A 496 14.84 26.96 -15.38
C GLU A 496 13.82 26.33 -16.37
N ALA A 497 12.61 26.89 -16.50
CA ALA A 497 11.56 26.31 -17.33
C ALA A 497 11.95 26.22 -18.81
N GLU A 498 12.61 27.25 -19.37
CA GLU A 498 13.09 27.24 -20.75
C GLU A 498 14.19 26.19 -20.98
N MET A 499 15.10 26.03 -20.00
CA MET A 499 16.10 24.96 -20.03
C MET A 499 15.42 23.59 -20.05
N ALA A 500 14.42 23.37 -19.19
CA ALA A 500 13.66 22.12 -19.15
C ALA A 500 12.92 21.84 -20.46
N GLN A 501 12.31 22.85 -21.08
CA GLN A 501 11.63 22.73 -22.37
C GLN A 501 12.59 22.29 -23.49
N ASN A 502 13.81 22.85 -23.50
CA ASN A 502 14.87 22.44 -24.43
C ASN A 502 15.39 21.03 -24.11
N ALA A 503 15.61 20.71 -22.84
CA ALA A 503 16.12 19.42 -22.40
C ALA A 503 15.21 18.27 -22.80
N VAL A 504 13.87 18.42 -22.71
CA VAL A 504 12.93 17.38 -23.21
C VAL A 504 13.18 17.05 -24.68
N ARG A 505 13.46 18.05 -25.52
CA ARG A 505 13.81 17.85 -26.93
C ARG A 505 15.19 17.22 -27.09
N LEU A 506 16.20 17.74 -26.38
CA LEU A 506 17.58 17.27 -26.46
C LEU A 506 17.74 15.82 -26.00
N HIS A 507 16.86 15.33 -25.12
CA HIS A 507 16.80 13.93 -24.69
C HIS A 507 15.80 13.08 -25.50
N TYR A 508 15.42 13.52 -26.70
CA TYR A 508 14.55 12.76 -27.63
C TYR A 508 13.15 12.45 -27.08
N GLY A 509 12.62 13.30 -26.20
CA GLY A 509 11.30 13.13 -25.60
C GLY A 509 10.13 13.45 -26.53
N LEU A 510 10.30 14.35 -27.51
CA LEU A 510 9.18 14.81 -28.36
C LEU A 510 8.48 13.68 -29.15
N PRO A 511 9.19 12.77 -29.85
CA PRO A 511 8.54 11.67 -30.57
C PRO A 511 7.67 10.80 -29.68
N VAL A 512 8.17 10.42 -28.49
CA VAL A 512 7.42 9.56 -27.57
C VAL A 512 6.22 10.30 -26.97
N LEU A 513 6.34 11.59 -26.65
CA LEU A 513 5.20 12.38 -26.17
C LEU A 513 4.10 12.50 -27.21
N VAL A 514 4.44 12.71 -28.49
CA VAL A 514 3.43 12.73 -29.55
C VAL A 514 2.80 11.35 -29.73
N LYS A 515 3.58 10.27 -29.65
CA LYS A 515 3.05 8.89 -29.65
C LYS A 515 1.99 8.67 -28.57
N LEU A 516 2.19 9.20 -27.36
CA LEU A 516 1.23 9.08 -26.24
C LEU A 516 -0.09 9.84 -26.46
N LEU A 517 -0.21 10.68 -27.50
CA LEU A 517 -1.52 11.23 -27.89
C LEU A 517 -2.39 10.21 -28.63
N HIS A 518 -1.83 9.08 -29.10
CA HIS A 518 -2.54 8.06 -29.87
C HIS A 518 -3.02 6.90 -28.99
N PRO A 519 -4.03 6.12 -29.45
CA PRO A 519 -4.43 4.87 -28.79
C PRO A 519 -3.22 3.93 -28.59
N PRO A 520 -3.19 3.14 -27.50
CA PRO A 520 -4.28 2.88 -26.53
C PRO A 520 -4.41 3.91 -25.39
N SER A 521 -3.72 5.04 -25.45
CA SER A 521 -3.68 6.03 -24.37
C SER A 521 -5.08 6.54 -23.95
N ARG A 522 -5.35 6.55 -22.64
CA ARG A 522 -6.59 7.05 -22.03
C ARG A 522 -6.55 8.55 -21.78
N TRP A 523 -7.71 9.12 -21.49
CA TRP A 523 -7.88 10.56 -21.35
C TRP A 523 -7.03 11.23 -20.25
N PRO A 524 -6.79 10.63 -19.07
CA PRO A 524 -5.91 11.23 -18.06
C PRO A 524 -4.50 11.50 -18.58
N LEU A 525 -3.91 10.50 -19.25
CA LEU A 525 -2.60 10.62 -19.88
C LEU A 525 -2.63 11.63 -21.04
N ILE A 526 -3.62 11.55 -21.93
CA ILE A 526 -3.75 12.49 -23.06
C ILE A 526 -3.84 13.94 -22.56
N LYS A 527 -4.68 14.21 -21.54
CA LYS A 527 -4.78 15.53 -20.92
C LYS A 527 -3.43 16.00 -20.40
N ALA A 528 -2.69 15.11 -19.73
CA ALA A 528 -1.38 15.44 -19.20
C ALA A 528 -0.36 15.77 -20.31
N VAL A 529 -0.34 14.98 -21.38
CA VAL A 529 0.54 15.16 -22.55
C VAL A 529 0.21 16.44 -23.30
N VAL A 530 -1.08 16.75 -23.53
CA VAL A 530 -1.51 18.00 -24.17
C VAL A 530 -1.03 19.21 -23.38
N GLY A 531 -1.18 19.19 -22.05
CA GLY A 531 -0.66 20.25 -21.18
C GLY A 531 0.87 20.37 -21.22
N LEU A 532 1.58 19.25 -21.34
CA LEU A 532 3.04 19.27 -21.51
C LEU A 532 3.42 19.85 -22.88
N ILE A 533 2.76 19.47 -23.97
CA ILE A 533 3.02 20.02 -25.31
C ILE A 533 2.76 21.53 -25.35
N HIS A 534 1.71 22.01 -24.69
CA HIS A 534 1.47 23.45 -24.52
C HIS A 534 2.70 24.16 -23.93
N ASN A 535 3.28 23.63 -22.84
CA ASN A 535 4.49 24.20 -22.24
C ASN A 535 5.71 24.08 -23.15
N LEU A 536 5.91 22.94 -23.80
CA LEU A 536 7.04 22.71 -24.71
C LEU A 536 6.99 23.65 -25.92
N ALA A 537 5.80 24.00 -26.39
CA ALA A 537 5.59 24.95 -27.48
C ALA A 537 5.92 26.41 -27.09
N LEU A 538 6.10 26.72 -25.79
CA LEU A 538 6.60 28.05 -25.39
C LEU A 538 8.04 28.28 -25.88
N CYS A 539 8.81 27.21 -26.10
CA CYS A 539 10.15 27.29 -26.68
C CYS A 539 10.07 27.20 -28.22
N PRO A 540 10.50 28.23 -28.98
CA PRO A 540 10.44 28.22 -30.44
C PRO A 540 11.23 27.08 -31.10
N ALA A 541 12.32 26.63 -30.47
CA ALA A 541 13.13 25.51 -30.97
C ALA A 541 12.36 24.17 -31.01
N ASN A 542 11.21 24.08 -30.32
CA ASN A 542 10.38 22.88 -30.31
C ASN A 542 9.27 22.90 -31.38
N HIS A 543 9.02 24.03 -32.06
CA HIS A 543 7.92 24.16 -33.02
C HIS A 543 8.07 23.22 -34.23
N ALA A 544 9.22 23.25 -34.91
CA ALA A 544 9.46 22.39 -36.06
C ALA A 544 9.48 20.90 -35.68
N PRO A 545 10.22 20.45 -34.64
CA PRO A 545 10.20 19.05 -34.23
C PRO A 545 8.80 18.53 -33.83
N LEU A 546 8.00 19.32 -33.10
CA LEU A 546 6.63 18.91 -32.75
C LEU A 546 5.75 18.76 -33.99
N ARG A 547 5.91 19.66 -34.98
CA ARG A 547 5.21 19.56 -36.27
C ARG A 547 5.64 18.32 -37.06
N GLU A 548 6.94 18.07 -37.17
CA GLU A 548 7.52 16.93 -37.89
C GLU A 548 7.09 15.58 -37.32
N HIS A 549 6.87 15.49 -36.01
CA HIS A 549 6.34 14.30 -35.36
C HIS A 549 4.82 14.16 -35.46
N GLY A 550 4.10 15.10 -36.11
CA GLY A 550 2.66 14.99 -36.33
C GLY A 550 1.80 15.43 -35.14
N ALA A 551 2.29 16.31 -34.27
CA ALA A 551 1.51 16.80 -33.13
C ALA A 551 0.25 17.57 -33.59
N LEU A 552 0.36 18.43 -34.61
CA LEU A 552 -0.75 19.30 -35.04
C LEU A 552 -1.98 18.52 -35.53
N PRO A 553 -1.89 17.58 -36.50
CA PRO A 553 -3.05 16.82 -36.94
C PRO A 553 -3.69 16.03 -35.80
N ARG A 554 -2.87 15.49 -34.89
CA ARG A 554 -3.39 14.69 -33.78
C ARG A 554 -4.11 15.54 -32.73
N ILE A 555 -3.56 16.70 -32.37
CA ILE A 555 -4.22 17.62 -31.42
C ILE A 555 -5.54 18.15 -32.00
N VAL A 556 -5.59 18.49 -33.29
CA VAL A 556 -6.84 18.89 -33.96
C VAL A 556 -7.86 17.75 -33.95
N GLN A 557 -7.45 16.51 -34.23
CA GLN A 557 -8.34 15.35 -34.16
C GLN A 557 -8.92 15.14 -32.75
N LEU A 558 -8.09 15.31 -31.71
CA LEU A 558 -8.52 15.21 -30.32
C LEU A 558 -9.51 16.33 -29.95
N LEU A 559 -9.24 17.56 -30.39
CA LEU A 559 -10.13 18.71 -30.21
C LEU A 559 -11.51 18.46 -30.83
N ILE A 560 -11.55 18.03 -32.10
CA ILE A 560 -12.82 17.73 -32.81
C ILE A 560 -13.59 16.64 -32.07
N ARG A 561 -12.92 15.55 -31.68
CA ARG A 561 -13.56 14.44 -30.96
C ARG A 561 -14.12 14.88 -29.61
N ALA A 562 -13.34 15.58 -28.80
CA ALA A 562 -13.77 16.04 -27.48
C ALA A 562 -14.92 17.06 -27.56
N HIS A 563 -14.88 17.94 -28.55
CA HIS A 563 -15.98 18.88 -28.80
C HIS A 563 -17.26 18.16 -29.22
N GLN A 564 -17.18 17.20 -30.15
CA GLN A 564 -18.34 16.38 -30.56
C GLN A 564 -18.93 15.59 -29.38
N ASP A 565 -18.08 15.08 -28.48
CA ASP A 565 -18.53 14.40 -27.26
C ASP A 565 -19.26 15.36 -26.31
N THR A 566 -18.77 16.59 -26.18
CA THR A 566 -19.41 17.65 -25.38
C THR A 566 -20.78 18.01 -25.94
N GLN A 567 -20.90 18.20 -27.25
CA GLN A 567 -22.17 18.53 -27.93
C GLN A 567 -23.19 17.39 -27.85
N ARG A 568 -22.77 16.14 -28.10
CA ARG A 568 -23.63 14.95 -27.99
C ARG A 568 -24.17 14.75 -26.57
N ARG A 569 -23.42 15.17 -25.55
CA ARG A 569 -23.84 15.02 -24.16
C ARG A 569 -24.69 16.19 -23.70
N ALA A 570 -24.50 17.39 -24.24
CA ALA A 570 -25.40 18.52 -23.99
C ALA A 570 -26.84 18.21 -24.42
N SER A 571 -27.05 17.45 -25.50
CA SER A 571 -28.39 17.03 -25.95
C SER A 571 -29.01 15.91 -25.11
N VAL A 572 -28.22 15.13 -24.36
CA VAL A 572 -28.68 13.99 -23.54
C VAL A 572 -28.79 14.36 -22.04
N SER A 573 -28.03 15.35 -21.57
CA SER A 573 -27.90 15.69 -20.14
C SER A 573 -29.06 16.50 -19.55
N SER A 574 -30.18 16.63 -20.27
CA SER A 574 -31.41 17.21 -19.71
C SER A 574 -32.09 16.33 -18.64
N ALA A 575 -31.55 15.12 -18.35
CA ALA A 575 -32.17 14.15 -17.46
C ALA A 575 -31.43 13.84 -16.14
N ASN A 576 -30.12 14.15 -15.98
CA ASN A 576 -29.38 13.91 -14.73
C ASN A 576 -28.19 14.89 -14.60
N GLY A 577 -28.37 15.96 -13.83
CA GLY A 577 -27.52 17.16 -13.79
C GLY A 577 -26.16 17.02 -13.10
N GLY A 578 -25.26 16.18 -13.62
CA GLY A 578 -23.85 16.12 -13.22
C GLY A 578 -22.88 16.33 -14.41
N PRO A 579 -21.68 16.91 -14.18
CA PRO A 579 -20.66 17.01 -15.23
C PRO A 579 -20.25 15.62 -15.71
N SER A 580 -20.32 15.39 -17.01
CA SER A 580 -20.10 14.08 -17.60
C SER A 580 -18.59 13.81 -17.75
N LEU A 581 -18.06 12.88 -16.97
CA LEU A 581 -16.65 12.48 -16.98
C LEU A 581 -16.45 11.27 -17.92
N VAL A 582 -15.31 11.23 -18.61
CA VAL A 582 -14.81 10.05 -19.34
C VAL A 582 -13.45 9.70 -18.76
N ASP A 583 -13.31 8.50 -18.20
CA ASP A 583 -12.11 8.09 -17.46
C ASP A 583 -11.69 9.12 -16.39
N GLY A 584 -12.66 9.74 -15.71
CA GLY A 584 -12.41 10.80 -14.71
C GLY A 584 -12.03 12.17 -15.28
N VAL A 585 -12.05 12.37 -16.61
CA VAL A 585 -11.70 13.62 -17.28
C VAL A 585 -12.92 14.26 -17.95
N ARG A 586 -13.10 15.57 -17.79
CA ARG A 586 -14.11 16.35 -18.54
C ARG A 586 -13.64 16.59 -19.96
N MET A 587 -14.52 16.42 -20.95
CA MET A 587 -14.15 16.65 -22.36
C MET A 587 -13.88 18.12 -22.66
N GLU A 588 -14.50 19.02 -21.89
CA GLU A 588 -14.23 20.46 -21.90
C GLU A 588 -12.78 20.77 -21.53
N ASP A 589 -12.17 20.02 -20.60
CA ASP A 589 -10.75 20.18 -20.26
C ASP A 589 -9.84 19.78 -21.43
N ILE A 590 -10.26 18.80 -22.24
CA ILE A 590 -9.54 18.38 -23.44
C ILE A 590 -9.67 19.46 -24.52
N VAL A 591 -10.87 20.02 -24.72
CA VAL A 591 -11.09 21.14 -25.65
C VAL A 591 -10.24 22.34 -25.26
N GLU A 592 -10.26 22.74 -23.99
CA GLU A 592 -9.43 23.83 -23.46
C GLU A 592 -7.94 23.53 -23.68
N GLY A 593 -7.47 22.35 -23.27
CA GLY A 593 -6.06 21.98 -23.36
C GLY A 593 -5.54 21.93 -24.80
N THR A 594 -6.30 21.32 -25.71
CA THR A 594 -5.92 21.20 -27.12
C THR A 594 -5.96 22.56 -27.83
N GLY A 595 -6.99 23.38 -27.58
CA GLY A 595 -7.04 24.77 -28.06
C GLY A 595 -5.87 25.61 -27.52
N GLY A 596 -5.54 25.46 -26.24
CA GLY A 596 -4.40 26.11 -25.62
C GLY A 596 -3.05 25.70 -26.22
N ALA A 597 -2.85 24.41 -26.52
CA ALA A 597 -1.65 23.93 -27.19
C ALA A 597 -1.53 24.48 -28.62
N LEU A 598 -2.63 24.46 -29.39
CA LEU A 598 -2.68 25.01 -30.75
C LEU A 598 -2.43 26.51 -30.77
N HIS A 599 -2.91 27.26 -29.79
CA HIS A 599 -2.69 28.70 -29.69
C HIS A 599 -1.20 29.02 -29.59
N ILE A 600 -0.46 28.32 -28.72
CA ILE A 600 0.99 28.56 -28.59
C ILE A 600 1.75 28.08 -29.84
N LEU A 601 1.37 26.93 -30.40
CA LEU A 601 1.99 26.40 -31.62
C LEU A 601 1.76 27.30 -32.85
N ALA A 602 0.61 27.99 -32.91
CA ALA A 602 0.26 28.91 -33.99
C ALA A 602 1.08 30.22 -34.01
N ARG A 603 1.92 30.47 -33.00
CA ARG A 603 2.89 31.58 -33.06
C ARG A 603 3.89 31.44 -34.21
N GLU A 604 4.12 30.22 -34.68
CA GLU A 604 5.03 29.92 -35.79
C GLU A 604 4.28 29.87 -37.15
N PRO A 605 4.77 30.58 -38.19
CA PRO A 605 4.09 30.65 -39.48
C PRO A 605 3.78 29.32 -40.17
N HIS A 606 4.71 28.36 -40.21
CA HIS A 606 4.46 27.08 -40.86
C HIS A 606 3.40 26.26 -40.10
N ASN A 607 3.38 26.33 -38.77
CA ASN A 607 2.32 25.74 -37.96
C ASN A 607 0.96 26.35 -38.27
N ARG A 608 0.85 27.68 -38.45
CA ARG A 608 -0.41 28.32 -38.85
C ARG A 608 -0.94 27.78 -40.17
N ALA A 609 -0.07 27.65 -41.18
CA ALA A 609 -0.45 27.10 -42.47
C ALA A 609 -0.99 25.67 -42.35
N VAL A 610 -0.34 24.83 -41.53
CA VAL A 610 -0.82 23.45 -41.27
C VAL A 610 -2.15 23.46 -40.52
N ILE A 611 -2.30 24.26 -39.46
CA ILE A 611 -3.54 24.36 -38.67
C ILE A 611 -4.71 24.81 -39.58
N ARG A 612 -4.51 25.82 -40.44
CA ARG A 612 -5.51 26.24 -41.43
C ARG A 612 -5.84 25.14 -42.42
N GLY A 613 -4.82 24.44 -42.94
CA GLY A 613 -5.00 23.33 -43.88
C GLY A 613 -5.78 22.13 -43.31
N LEU A 614 -5.91 22.03 -41.98
CA LEU A 614 -6.72 21.01 -41.29
C LEU A 614 -8.20 21.40 -41.14
N ASN A 615 -8.62 22.54 -41.71
CA ASN A 615 -10.00 23.05 -41.71
C ASN A 615 -10.65 23.15 -40.31
N CYS A 616 -9.90 23.68 -39.34
CA CYS A 616 -10.35 23.79 -37.94
C CYS A 616 -10.86 25.19 -37.54
N ILE A 617 -10.77 26.20 -38.43
CA ILE A 617 -11.31 27.55 -38.18
C ILE A 617 -12.81 27.53 -37.84
N PRO A 618 -13.70 26.81 -38.57
CA PRO A 618 -15.12 26.78 -38.24
C PRO A 618 -15.39 26.31 -36.80
N LEU A 619 -14.61 25.31 -36.35
CA LEU A 619 -14.70 24.81 -34.99
C LEU A 619 -14.25 25.85 -33.97
N PHE A 620 -13.15 26.58 -34.21
CA PHE A 620 -12.73 27.64 -33.30
C PHE A 620 -13.76 28.77 -33.21
N VAL A 621 -14.43 29.12 -34.31
CA VAL A 621 -15.53 30.10 -34.29
C VAL A 621 -16.71 29.57 -33.46
N GLN A 622 -17.07 28.29 -33.59
CA GLN A 622 -18.10 27.68 -32.74
C GLN A 622 -17.73 27.72 -31.24
N LEU A 623 -16.46 27.52 -30.91
CA LEU A 623 -15.98 27.57 -29.52
C LEU A 623 -16.05 28.96 -28.88
N LEU A 624 -16.19 30.04 -29.65
CA LEU A 624 -16.43 31.38 -29.12
C LEU A 624 -17.78 31.48 -28.38
N TYR A 625 -18.76 30.65 -28.75
CA TYR A 625 -20.06 30.56 -28.06
C TYR A 625 -20.03 29.65 -26.83
N SER A 626 -18.88 29.09 -26.46
CA SER A 626 -18.79 28.24 -25.27
C SER A 626 -19.16 29.02 -24.01
N PRO A 627 -19.90 28.42 -23.05
CA PRO A 627 -20.16 29.05 -21.76
C PRO A 627 -18.92 29.10 -20.85
N ILE A 628 -17.81 28.46 -21.25
CA ILE A 628 -16.58 28.37 -20.45
C ILE A 628 -15.58 29.42 -20.96
N GLU A 629 -15.32 30.44 -20.15
CA GLU A 629 -14.41 31.56 -20.51
C GLU A 629 -13.01 31.08 -20.92
N ASN A 630 -12.47 30.02 -20.29
CA ASN A 630 -11.17 29.48 -20.67
C ASN A 630 -11.16 28.92 -22.10
N ILE A 631 -12.26 28.30 -22.55
CA ILE A 631 -12.42 27.81 -23.92
C ILE A 631 -12.51 28.99 -24.88
N GLN A 632 -13.32 30.01 -24.55
CA GLN A 632 -13.39 31.25 -25.35
C GLN A 632 -12.01 31.89 -25.51
N ARG A 633 -11.23 31.98 -24.42
CA ARG A 633 -9.89 32.57 -24.40
C ARG A 633 -8.94 31.84 -25.32
N VAL A 634 -8.89 30.51 -25.27
CA VAL A 634 -8.00 29.75 -26.15
C VAL A 634 -8.50 29.76 -27.60
N ALA A 635 -9.81 29.73 -27.84
CA ALA A 635 -10.38 29.80 -29.19
C ALA A 635 -10.08 31.14 -29.86
N ALA A 636 -10.38 32.25 -29.19
CA ALA A 636 -10.04 33.59 -29.67
C ALA A 636 -8.51 33.77 -29.81
N GLY A 637 -7.72 33.17 -28.91
CA GLY A 637 -6.26 33.17 -28.99
C GLY A 637 -5.72 32.45 -30.23
N VAL A 638 -6.22 31.25 -30.56
CA VAL A 638 -5.83 30.56 -31.81
C VAL A 638 -6.25 31.40 -33.02
N LEU A 639 -7.49 31.90 -33.05
CA LEU A 639 -7.98 32.73 -34.15
C LEU A 639 -7.14 34.01 -34.31
N CYS A 640 -6.68 34.60 -33.21
CA CYS A 640 -5.79 35.76 -33.24
C CYS A 640 -4.51 35.42 -33.99
N GLU A 641 -3.82 34.34 -33.61
CA GLU A 641 -2.60 33.90 -34.30
C GLU A 641 -2.86 33.57 -35.77
N LEU A 642 -3.95 32.86 -36.10
CA LEU A 642 -4.30 32.52 -37.48
C LEU A 642 -4.64 33.75 -38.34
N ALA A 643 -5.28 34.76 -37.75
CA ALA A 643 -5.60 36.03 -38.41
C ALA A 643 -4.34 36.90 -38.66
N ALA A 644 -3.16 36.50 -38.17
CA ALA A 644 -1.90 37.16 -38.55
C ALA A 644 -1.62 37.05 -40.05
N ASP A 645 -2.08 35.97 -40.68
CA ASP A 645 -1.96 35.77 -42.11
C ASP A 645 -3.27 36.28 -42.77
N LYS A 646 -3.14 37.05 -43.87
CA LYS A 646 -4.31 37.59 -44.60
C LYS A 646 -5.33 36.51 -44.99
N GLU A 647 -4.87 35.41 -45.55
CA GLU A 647 -5.72 34.27 -45.91
C GLU A 647 -6.45 33.69 -44.69
N GLY A 648 -5.81 33.67 -43.52
CA GLY A 648 -6.46 33.26 -42.27
C GLY A 648 -7.55 34.23 -41.84
N ALA A 649 -7.29 35.54 -41.88
CA ALA A 649 -8.26 36.57 -41.53
C ALA A 649 -9.51 36.52 -42.44
N GLU A 650 -9.33 36.32 -43.75
CA GLU A 650 -10.42 36.17 -44.72
C GLU A 650 -11.30 34.94 -44.42
N ILE A 651 -10.70 33.78 -44.15
CA ILE A 651 -11.45 32.56 -43.80
C ILE A 651 -12.23 32.76 -42.49
N ILE A 652 -11.61 33.38 -41.47
CA ILE A 652 -12.28 33.66 -40.19
C ILE A 652 -13.49 34.58 -40.37
N GLU A 653 -13.37 35.60 -41.24
CA GLU A 653 -14.50 36.47 -41.58
C GLU A 653 -15.63 35.70 -42.30
N GLN A 654 -15.28 34.85 -43.25
CA GLN A 654 -16.24 34.04 -44.02
C GLN A 654 -17.02 33.05 -43.14
N GLU A 655 -16.39 32.53 -42.09
CA GLU A 655 -17.03 31.65 -41.09
C GLU A 655 -17.92 32.43 -40.09
N GLY A 656 -18.08 33.74 -40.25
CA GLY A 656 -19.02 34.55 -39.46
C GLY A 656 -18.52 34.90 -38.06
N ALA A 657 -17.21 34.94 -37.83
CA ALA A 657 -16.64 35.21 -36.52
C ALA A 657 -16.88 36.64 -35.99
N THR A 658 -17.21 37.60 -36.86
CA THR A 658 -17.37 39.02 -36.49
C THR A 658 -18.38 39.23 -35.35
N ALA A 659 -19.55 38.60 -35.42
CA ALA A 659 -20.60 38.75 -34.42
C ALA A 659 -20.18 38.22 -33.03
N PRO A 660 -19.76 36.95 -32.86
CA PRO A 660 -19.35 36.44 -31.55
C PRO A 660 -18.12 37.17 -31.00
N LEU A 661 -17.17 37.57 -31.85
CA LEU A 661 -16.00 38.34 -31.39
C LEU A 661 -16.40 39.74 -30.87
N THR A 662 -17.39 40.38 -31.49
CA THR A 662 -17.91 41.68 -31.03
C THR A 662 -18.57 41.56 -29.65
N GLU A 663 -19.33 40.49 -29.43
CA GLU A 663 -19.90 40.18 -28.11
C GLU A 663 -18.81 39.95 -27.05
N LEU A 664 -17.76 39.21 -27.41
CA LEU A 664 -16.64 38.91 -26.52
C LEU A 664 -15.78 40.12 -26.16
N LEU A 665 -15.90 41.26 -26.86
CA LEU A 665 -15.28 42.53 -26.43
C LEU A 665 -15.78 42.99 -25.06
N HIS A 666 -16.97 42.55 -24.66
CA HIS A 666 -17.58 42.87 -23.37
C HIS A 666 -17.37 41.77 -22.32
N SER A 667 -16.52 40.78 -22.61
CA SER A 667 -16.16 39.73 -21.65
C SER A 667 -15.51 40.33 -20.41
N ARG A 668 -15.81 39.75 -19.24
CA ARG A 668 -15.15 40.11 -17.97
C ARG A 668 -13.68 39.66 -17.95
N ASN A 669 -13.31 38.73 -18.83
CA ASN A 669 -11.96 38.23 -18.96
C ASN A 669 -11.18 39.11 -19.95
N GLU A 670 -10.26 39.93 -19.44
CA GLU A 670 -9.46 40.84 -20.26
C GLU A 670 -8.70 40.11 -21.38
N GLY A 671 -8.26 38.88 -21.13
CA GLY A 671 -7.58 38.06 -22.14
C GLY A 671 -8.50 37.71 -23.31
N VAL A 672 -9.76 37.34 -23.03
CA VAL A 672 -10.78 37.05 -24.06
C VAL A 672 -11.05 38.31 -24.88
N ALA A 673 -11.34 39.43 -24.21
CA ALA A 673 -11.64 40.70 -24.87
C ALA A 673 -10.47 41.20 -25.74
N THR A 674 -9.23 41.07 -25.25
CA THR A 674 -8.01 41.44 -25.99
C THR A 674 -7.83 40.60 -27.25
N TYR A 675 -7.99 39.28 -27.16
CA TYR A 675 -7.90 38.42 -28.34
C TYR A 675 -9.03 38.70 -29.34
N ALA A 676 -10.25 38.91 -28.86
CA ALA A 676 -11.38 39.24 -29.71
C ALA A 676 -11.16 40.55 -30.48
N ALA A 677 -10.68 41.59 -29.79
CA ALA A 677 -10.29 42.86 -30.39
C ALA A 677 -9.20 42.70 -31.44
N ALA A 678 -8.16 41.92 -31.15
CA ALA A 678 -7.06 41.68 -32.07
C ALA A 678 -7.51 40.96 -33.35
N VAL A 679 -8.42 39.98 -33.25
CA VAL A 679 -8.96 39.29 -34.43
C VAL A 679 -9.81 40.24 -35.28
N LEU A 680 -10.73 40.99 -34.67
CA LEU A 680 -11.55 41.99 -35.38
C LEU A 680 -10.71 43.03 -36.09
N PHE A 681 -9.65 43.51 -35.43
CA PHE A 681 -8.71 44.46 -36.02
C PHE A 681 -8.00 43.87 -37.26
N ARG A 682 -7.47 42.65 -37.16
CA ARG A 682 -6.79 41.96 -38.28
C ARG A 682 -7.73 41.69 -39.46
N MET A 683 -8.98 41.31 -39.21
CA MET A 683 -10.01 41.15 -40.25
C MET A 683 -10.38 42.48 -40.93
N SER A 684 -10.15 43.61 -40.25
CA SER A 684 -10.49 44.94 -40.77
C SER A 684 -9.38 45.58 -41.63
N GLU A 685 -8.21 44.94 -41.76
CA GLU A 685 -7.01 45.55 -42.35
C GLU A 685 -7.21 46.02 -43.80
N ASP A 686 -8.03 45.34 -44.59
CA ASP A 686 -8.34 45.72 -45.98
C ASP A 686 -9.66 46.49 -46.13
N LYS A 687 -10.34 46.82 -45.03
CA LYS A 687 -11.63 47.53 -45.05
C LYS A 687 -11.46 49.04 -45.24
N PRO A 688 -12.50 49.76 -45.75
CA PRO A 688 -12.47 51.21 -45.88
C PRO A 688 -12.15 51.93 -44.58
N GLN A 689 -11.51 53.10 -44.66
CA GLN A 689 -11.06 53.85 -43.48
C GLN A 689 -12.21 54.19 -42.51
N ASP A 690 -13.42 54.42 -43.01
CA ASP A 690 -14.60 54.68 -42.17
C ASP A 690 -15.02 53.46 -41.35
N TYR A 691 -14.85 52.25 -41.89
CA TYR A 691 -15.08 51.02 -41.16
C TYR A 691 -14.05 50.86 -40.03
N LYS A 692 -12.76 51.05 -40.33
CA LYS A 692 -11.68 51.00 -39.34
C LYS A 692 -11.87 52.02 -38.22
N LYS A 693 -12.32 53.24 -38.54
CA LYS A 693 -12.64 54.27 -37.55
C LYS A 693 -13.77 53.82 -36.60
N ARG A 694 -14.87 53.30 -37.14
CA ARG A 694 -15.99 52.78 -36.33
C ARG A 694 -15.55 51.65 -35.42
N LEU A 695 -14.82 50.68 -35.95
CA LEU A 695 -14.28 49.58 -35.16
C LEU A 695 -13.33 50.09 -34.06
N SER A 696 -12.43 51.02 -34.38
CA SER A 696 -11.54 51.60 -33.38
C SER A 696 -12.28 52.33 -32.26
N MET A 697 -13.38 53.01 -32.55
CA MET A 697 -14.23 53.65 -31.53
C MET A 697 -14.91 52.61 -30.64
N GLU A 698 -15.45 51.55 -31.24
CA GLU A 698 -16.07 50.43 -30.52
C GLU A 698 -15.08 49.73 -29.60
N LEU A 699 -13.88 49.36 -30.11
CA LEU A 699 -12.81 48.78 -29.31
C LEU A 699 -12.40 49.67 -28.13
N THR A 700 -12.28 50.99 -28.37
CA THR A 700 -11.94 51.94 -27.30
C THR A 700 -13.04 52.00 -26.24
N SER A 701 -14.31 52.06 -26.65
CA SER A 701 -15.44 52.11 -25.72
C SER A 701 -15.63 50.83 -24.91
N SER A 702 -15.36 49.67 -25.51
CA SER A 702 -15.58 48.37 -24.90
C SER A 702 -14.44 47.95 -23.97
N LEU A 703 -13.18 48.23 -24.35
CA LEU A 703 -12.00 47.84 -23.58
C LEU A 703 -11.66 48.85 -22.46
N TYR A 704 -11.91 50.15 -22.65
CA TYR A 704 -11.71 51.16 -21.60
C TYR A 704 -12.99 51.35 -20.76
N ARG A 705 -13.37 50.31 -20.01
CA ARG A 705 -14.30 50.53 -18.88
C ARG A 705 -13.54 51.16 -17.72
N GLY A 706 -13.58 52.48 -17.63
CA GLY A 706 -13.29 53.16 -16.37
C GLY A 706 -14.43 52.92 -15.39
N ASP A 707 -14.18 52.14 -14.34
CA ASP A 707 -14.75 52.08 -12.97
C ASP A 707 -16.23 52.49 -12.67
N GLN A 708 -17.10 52.67 -13.67
CA GLN A 708 -18.50 53.08 -13.51
C GLN A 708 -19.41 52.17 -14.32
N ASN A 709 -19.73 51.02 -13.74
CA ASN A 709 -21.00 50.28 -13.84
C ASN A 709 -20.74 48.79 -13.66
N GLN A 710 -20.71 48.37 -12.40
CA GLN A 710 -20.95 47.00 -12.02
C GLN A 710 -22.44 46.85 -11.70
N ALA A 711 -23.08 45.89 -12.37
CA ALA A 711 -24.47 45.43 -12.21
C ALA A 711 -25.60 46.37 -12.71
N TRP A 712 -25.93 46.30 -14.00
CA TRP A 712 -27.29 46.59 -14.49
C TRP A 712 -27.64 45.60 -15.62
N SER A 713 -28.20 44.45 -15.25
CA SER A 713 -28.91 43.54 -16.16
C SER A 713 -29.87 42.65 -15.36
N ASP A 714 -30.91 43.23 -14.77
CA ASP A 714 -32.09 42.45 -14.33
C ASP A 714 -33.33 42.92 -15.10
N PRO A 715 -34.24 42.01 -15.49
CA PRO A 715 -35.43 42.33 -16.27
C PRO A 715 -36.53 42.98 -15.42
N PRO A 716 -37.41 43.82 -16.00
CA PRO A 716 -38.35 44.64 -15.25
C PRO A 716 -39.55 43.83 -14.76
N GLY A 717 -39.80 43.86 -13.45
CA GLY A 717 -41.04 43.37 -12.86
C GLY A 717 -40.98 43.26 -11.34
N PHE A 718 -41.21 44.37 -10.64
CA PHE A 718 -42.19 44.54 -9.56
C PHE A 718 -41.96 45.91 -8.89
N ASP A 719 -42.91 46.81 -9.11
CA ASP A 719 -43.00 48.11 -8.46
C ASP A 719 -43.36 47.99 -6.97
N ASP A 720 -42.79 48.93 -6.21
CA ASP A 720 -43.33 49.59 -5.02
C ASP A 720 -43.54 48.79 -3.72
N VAL A 721 -42.79 49.13 -2.67
CA VAL A 721 -43.14 50.19 -1.67
C VAL A 721 -42.06 50.15 -0.57
N ASN A 722 -41.13 51.10 -0.55
CA ASN A 722 -41.08 52.16 0.46
C ASN A 722 -39.78 52.97 0.39
N GLN A 723 -39.99 54.23 0.06
CA GLN A 723 -39.05 55.34 0.07
C GLN A 723 -39.00 55.92 1.48
N MET A 724 -37.80 56.12 2.02
CA MET A 724 -37.33 57.16 2.95
C MET A 724 -35.97 56.68 3.50
N ALA A 725 -34.87 57.42 3.57
CA ALA A 725 -34.50 58.77 3.19
C ALA A 725 -33.04 58.95 3.70
N MET A 726 -32.19 59.66 2.93
CA MET A 726 -30.97 60.40 3.37
C MET A 726 -29.77 59.58 3.89
N GLY A 727 -28.51 59.84 3.50
CA GLY A 727 -27.93 60.84 2.61
C GLY A 727 -26.39 60.86 2.72
N GLU A 728 -25.75 61.28 1.61
CA GLU A 728 -24.42 61.92 1.44
C GLU A 728 -23.14 61.19 1.93
N GLY A 729 -22.02 61.15 1.19
CA GLY A 729 -21.63 61.79 -0.08
C GLY A 729 -20.18 61.48 -0.48
N THR A 730 -19.84 61.79 -1.75
CA THR A 730 -18.50 62.08 -2.36
C THR A 730 -17.42 60.97 -2.32
N ARG A 731 -16.99 60.28 -3.41
CA ARG A 731 -16.40 60.71 -4.73
C ARG A 731 -15.25 61.72 -4.53
N GLU A 732 -14.03 61.63 -5.05
CA GLU A 732 -13.46 61.05 -6.28
C GLU A 732 -11.92 61.32 -6.28
N GLN A 733 -11.08 60.52 -6.98
CA GLN A 733 -10.02 60.95 -7.94
C GLN A 733 -8.81 59.99 -8.05
N MET A 734 -8.67 59.43 -9.26
CA MET A 734 -7.48 58.81 -9.86
C MET A 734 -6.50 59.85 -10.43
N TYR A 735 -5.25 59.44 -10.72
CA TYR A 735 -4.48 59.56 -12.00
C TYR A 735 -2.97 59.35 -11.71
N GLN A 736 -2.37 58.20 -12.07
CA GLN A 736 -1.57 57.89 -13.29
C GLN A 736 -0.05 58.23 -13.24
N PRO A 737 0.80 57.50 -14.02
CA PRO A 737 2.27 57.37 -13.83
C PRO A 737 3.10 58.25 -14.80
N PRO A 738 4.45 58.26 -14.69
CA PRO A 738 5.28 58.65 -15.84
C PRO A 738 6.48 57.74 -16.16
N HIS A 739 6.88 57.79 -17.44
CA HIS A 739 8.03 57.14 -18.10
C HIS A 739 9.40 57.82 -17.84
N HIS A 740 10.46 57.02 -18.01
CA HIS A 740 11.85 57.31 -18.44
C HIS A 740 12.62 58.57 -17.99
N GLY A 741 13.83 58.35 -17.44
CA GLY A 741 14.96 59.28 -17.58
C GLY A 741 16.06 59.18 -16.52
N SER A 742 17.17 58.52 -16.86
CA SER A 742 18.57 58.92 -16.64
C SER A 742 19.06 59.54 -15.31
N GLN A 743 20.16 58.96 -14.81
CA GLN A 743 21.26 59.52 -13.98
C GLN A 743 21.12 59.62 -12.45
N GLY A 744 22.16 59.11 -11.75
CA GLY A 744 22.79 59.85 -10.65
C GLY A 744 22.79 59.24 -9.24
N SER A 745 23.74 58.33 -8.98
CA SER A 745 24.73 58.39 -7.87
C SER A 745 24.31 58.68 -6.39
N MET A 746 24.55 57.64 -5.56
CA MET A 746 25.27 57.60 -4.27
C MET A 746 24.74 58.20 -2.94
N TYR A 747 25.10 57.46 -1.86
CA TYR A 747 25.11 57.77 -0.40
C TYR A 747 23.73 57.98 0.26
N SER A 748 23.41 57.57 1.49
CA SER A 748 24.01 56.74 2.55
C SER A 748 23.06 56.77 3.76
N GLY A 749 23.18 55.80 4.66
CA GLY A 749 22.98 56.06 6.10
C GLY A 749 21.78 55.38 6.75
N GLN A 750 22.01 54.17 7.28
CA GLN A 750 21.47 53.72 8.56
C GLN A 750 21.81 54.74 9.68
N PRO A 751 21.07 54.73 10.80
CA PRO A 751 21.60 54.01 11.96
C PRO A 751 20.57 53.14 12.69
N ASP A 752 21.08 52.00 13.15
CA ASP A 752 20.57 51.14 14.22
C ASP A 752 20.54 51.86 15.59
N ILE A 753 19.76 51.32 16.56
CA ILE A 753 20.23 50.79 17.87
C ILE A 753 19.14 50.80 18.98
N ASN A 754 18.80 49.59 19.46
CA ASN A 754 18.58 49.12 20.85
C ASN A 754 17.38 49.63 21.70
N ARG A 755 16.82 48.91 22.70
CA ARG A 755 16.86 47.51 23.23
C ARG A 755 16.03 47.49 24.55
N HIS A 756 15.63 46.29 25.01
CA HIS A 756 15.10 45.91 26.36
C HIS A 756 13.59 46.14 26.59
N GLY A 757 12.78 45.25 27.19
CA GLY A 757 13.00 44.00 27.94
C GLY A 757 12.46 44.11 29.37
N PHE A 758 11.59 43.15 29.78
CA PHE A 758 11.18 42.69 31.13
C PHE A 758 9.68 42.73 31.54
N GLU A 759 9.36 41.69 32.33
CA GLU A 759 8.11 41.10 32.82
C GLU A 759 7.33 41.93 33.87
N ASN A 760 6.00 41.72 33.96
CA ASN A 760 5.30 41.13 35.13
C ASN A 760 3.76 41.38 35.13
N VAL A 761 3.04 40.34 35.56
CA VAL A 761 1.59 40.20 35.93
C VAL A 761 1.48 40.59 37.44
N PRO A 762 0.34 40.99 38.09
CA PRO A 762 -0.96 40.31 38.07
C PRO A 762 -2.28 41.07 38.43
N THR A 763 -3.40 40.30 38.46
CA THR A 763 -4.74 40.54 39.08
C THR A 763 -5.62 41.63 38.44
N ASP A 764 -6.95 41.57 38.34
CA ASP A 764 -7.96 40.79 39.05
C ASP A 764 -9.32 40.75 38.29
N SER A 765 -10.20 39.92 38.82
CA SER A 765 -11.56 39.48 38.47
C SER A 765 -12.73 40.51 38.46
N MET A 766 -13.74 40.28 37.59
CA MET A 766 -15.20 40.50 37.80
C MET A 766 -15.99 39.98 36.58
N GLN A 767 -16.69 38.83 36.69
CA GLN A 767 -18.13 38.68 37.01
C GLN A 767 -19.12 39.05 35.88
N GLY A 768 -19.97 38.08 35.52
CA GLY A 768 -21.31 38.37 34.99
C GLY A 768 -21.94 37.27 34.12
N LEU A 769 -23.04 36.70 34.62
CA LEU A 769 -24.15 35.97 33.94
C LEU A 769 -23.94 34.46 33.74
N GLU A 770 -24.33 33.59 34.68
CA GLU A 770 -25.69 33.13 35.02
C GLU A 770 -26.57 32.69 33.84
N LEU A 771 -26.80 31.38 33.74
CA LEU A 771 -28.10 30.80 33.38
C LEU A 771 -28.21 29.40 34.00
N GLY A 772 -29.25 29.25 34.84
CA GLY A 772 -29.45 28.16 35.78
C GLY A 772 -30.01 26.86 35.20
N SER A 773 -29.81 25.85 36.02
CA SER A 773 -30.32 24.48 36.02
C SER A 773 -31.80 24.41 36.40
N HIS A 774 -32.49 23.32 35.99
CA HIS A 774 -33.44 22.53 36.81
C HIS A 774 -33.99 21.28 36.06
N PRO A 775 -34.56 20.26 36.75
CA PRO A 775 -34.24 18.84 36.53
C PRO A 775 -35.44 17.86 36.39
N GLY A 776 -35.17 16.57 36.08
CA GLY A 776 -35.78 15.43 36.79
C GLY A 776 -36.76 14.47 36.08
N SER A 777 -36.69 13.19 36.51
CA SER A 777 -37.59 12.01 36.35
C SER A 777 -37.27 11.03 35.20
N ALA A 778 -36.92 9.73 35.31
CA ALA A 778 -37.05 8.59 36.24
C ALA A 778 -38.02 7.46 35.75
N TYR A 779 -37.42 6.29 35.39
CA TYR A 779 -37.84 4.87 35.46
C TYR A 779 -39.21 4.28 34.95
N GLY A 780 -39.10 3.39 33.92
CA GLY A 780 -39.59 1.97 33.79
C GLY A 780 -41.09 1.64 33.54
N PRO A 781 -41.51 0.37 33.21
CA PRO A 781 -40.79 -0.85 32.78
C PRO A 781 -41.47 -1.69 31.62
N MET A 782 -40.94 -2.90 31.37
CA MET A 782 -41.24 -3.99 30.38
C MET A 782 -42.70 -4.49 30.22
N ASP A 783 -43.11 -5.11 29.08
CA ASP A 783 -42.97 -6.58 28.82
C ASP A 783 -43.65 -7.15 27.53
N ASN A 784 -43.07 -8.28 27.07
CA ASN A 784 -43.59 -9.44 26.31
C ASN A 784 -43.77 -9.55 24.76
N MET A 785 -42.82 -10.31 24.18
CA MET A 785 -42.92 -11.58 23.40
C MET A 785 -43.83 -11.77 22.17
N THR A 786 -43.24 -12.20 21.05
CA THR A 786 -43.50 -13.54 20.44
C THR A 786 -42.45 -13.92 19.37
N GLU A 787 -42.14 -15.22 19.32
CA GLU A 787 -41.24 -15.93 18.39
C GLU A 787 -41.72 -15.89 16.92
N LEU A 788 -40.79 -16.06 15.97
CA LEU A 788 -40.84 -17.07 14.89
C LEU A 788 -39.71 -16.90 13.86
N GLY A 789 -39.04 -18.02 13.54
CA GLY A 789 -38.81 -18.42 12.15
C GLY A 789 -37.55 -17.95 11.43
N ALA A 790 -36.60 -18.87 11.29
CA ALA A 790 -35.50 -18.80 10.34
C ALA A 790 -36.00 -18.85 8.87
N THR A 791 -35.44 -18.00 8.01
CA THR A 791 -35.27 -18.28 6.57
C THR A 791 -34.13 -17.44 5.99
N SER A 792 -33.24 -18.14 5.30
CA SER A 792 -32.27 -17.71 4.31
C SER A 792 -32.84 -16.73 3.26
N GLY A 793 -32.06 -15.71 2.89
CA GLY A 793 -32.34 -14.86 1.73
C GLY A 793 -31.18 -13.91 1.44
N ASP A 794 -30.44 -14.22 0.37
CA ASP A 794 -29.61 -13.30 -0.39
C ASP A 794 -30.41 -12.06 -0.79
N TYR A 795 -29.96 -10.85 -0.44
CA TYR A 795 -30.29 -9.64 -1.20
C TYR A 795 -29.14 -8.62 -1.16
N ASN A 796 -28.52 -8.45 -2.33
CA ASN A 796 -27.95 -7.20 -2.80
C ASN A 796 -28.92 -6.04 -2.53
N LEU A 797 -28.45 -4.95 -1.92
CA LEU A 797 -29.10 -3.66 -1.98
C LEU A 797 -28.07 -2.54 -1.81
N ASP A 798 -27.73 -2.00 -2.97
CA ASP A 798 -27.41 -0.61 -3.27
C ASP A 798 -28.17 0.37 -2.36
N SER A 799 -27.47 1.32 -1.75
CA SER A 799 -28.09 2.49 -1.09
C SER A 799 -27.13 3.68 -1.04
N SER A 800 -27.33 4.58 -2.00
CA SER A 800 -27.43 6.04 -1.86
C SER A 800 -26.84 6.69 -0.59
N MET A 801 -25.79 7.49 -0.77
CA MET A 801 -25.37 8.53 0.17
C MET A 801 -25.85 9.93 -0.26
N PRO A 802 -26.14 10.84 0.69
CA PRO A 802 -26.72 12.16 0.41
C PRO A 802 -25.68 13.19 -0.06
N GLN A 803 -26.16 14.12 -0.89
CA GLN A 803 -25.43 15.27 -1.44
C GLN A 803 -25.10 16.31 -0.34
N SER A 804 -23.88 16.85 -0.38
CA SER A 804 -23.55 18.13 0.26
C SER A 804 -22.66 18.98 -0.65
N GLU A 805 -22.99 20.26 -0.73
CA GLU A 805 -22.55 21.25 -1.71
C GLU A 805 -21.06 21.66 -1.64
N ASN A 806 -20.59 22.15 -2.79
CA ASN A 806 -19.25 22.64 -3.13
C ASN A 806 -18.67 23.72 -2.18
N GLN A 807 -17.37 23.63 -1.90
CA GLN A 807 -16.37 24.64 -2.31
C GLN A 807 -14.91 24.18 -2.11
N HIS A 808 -14.08 24.54 -3.10
CA HIS A 808 -12.61 24.44 -3.23
C HIS A 808 -11.95 23.12 -3.70
N MET A 809 -11.46 23.21 -4.94
CA MET A 809 -10.73 22.21 -5.72
C MET A 809 -9.35 21.86 -5.12
N SER A 810 -9.16 20.58 -4.83
CA SER A 810 -7.87 19.88 -4.90
C SER A 810 -8.17 18.38 -4.98
N TRP A 811 -8.08 17.79 -6.17
CA TRP A 811 -8.36 16.36 -6.35
C TRP A 811 -7.29 15.68 -7.20
N PHE A 812 -6.69 14.65 -6.62
CA PHE A 812 -6.64 13.30 -7.20
C PHE A 812 -7.04 12.36 -6.07
N ASP A 813 -8.24 11.77 -6.16
CA ASP A 813 -8.60 10.64 -5.29
C ASP A 813 -8.12 9.34 -5.94
N THR A 814 -7.62 8.48 -5.09
CA THR A 814 -7.04 7.18 -5.40
C THR A 814 -8.13 6.11 -5.37
N ASP A 815 -8.39 5.45 -6.49
CA ASP A 815 -9.07 4.15 -6.45
C ASP A 815 -8.04 3.07 -6.04
N LEU A 816 -8.28 2.51 -4.83
CA LEU A 816 -7.82 1.27 -4.20
C LEU A 816 -6.46 0.64 -4.62
#